data_AF-A0A1G0M8V6-F1
#
_entry.id   AF-A0A1G0M8V6-F1
#
_cell.length_a   1.000
_cell.length_b   1.000
_cell.length_c   1.000
_cell.angle_alpha   90.00
_cell.angle_beta   90.00
_cell.angle_gamma   90.00
#
_symmetry.space_group_name_H-M   'P 1'
#
loop_
_entity.id
_entity.type
_entity.pdbx_description
1 polymer ?
#
loop_
_entity_poly.entity_id
_entity_poly.type
_entity_poly.pdbx_seq_one_letter_code
_entity_poly.pdbx_strand_id
1 'polypeptide(L)'
;MSADDSTDTVRVQPFRVGRLTQFGYSFFRPDAQGFASLTDVPVGPDYVLGSGDRVTVTLWGSVDGSFELEVNRSGEIVLPRVGAVKVAGVSFGQLPRLLNGQLSKVFTNFHLNVSMGKLRMIKVYLVGEVKSPGDYNISSLSTLINALSAAGGPTRNGSLRSIVIKRDGKVVDSVDLYDFFLKGDKSRDIRLQAGDTIFVPSIGPVVGIAGNVRRPAIYELKHEKSLKDLLALADGIVSTGYLQRLQISRIEAHDKKVVTDVSLDSKSSDKSLDELTASIPIKDMDLVKIFPIDFTVRDQARLDGYVLRPGFYTLKSGMRVKDLIGTDNLLPEYFPDTLEITRLVPPDFHPEKLYVNLERAMLGHEEDNILLTEFDSVRVYSRFEMEEMPVVTISGEVLRPGSYRLNKNERVADLVKEGGNLKRQGYAKKVEIRRLRYGKDRIVPYSVYVDLEEAFKGNPAQNVLLEPFDEVVVKKWDQDNARVVRINGEVHRPGEYRLVDGMTIADLIHEAGNIKRTAYLQNAEIVRLKVTGSSVTSYPITVSLDDALRGDPQANVQLQGHDEVMVRRLPEWMDETDRYVILKGEVQFPGTYPIFKGEKLSSVLRRAGGYTNKAYLKGGKFTRRSVRDLQQRRMDDVIARTEQDLGRKQQEMASVASSKDELEATRATVEGMRASLEKLKAAKAEGRISIKLAAVEELVRSPYDLELQGGDALEIPQSTNSVLVFGEVYNPTTVVHIPGENLGFYLKKAGGATVNGEEDEMYVIRADGTVESRKQRVSFLFYDGFERMGLDPGDTLVVPQVIEKVAWMRELKDIAFIIGQTALAAGVLVAAGL
;
A
#
# COMPACT_ATOMS: atom_id res chain seq x y z
N MET A 1 -28.56 -3.41 -6.47
CA MET A 1 -27.69 -3.89 -7.56
C MET A 1 -26.45 -3.04 -7.53
N SER A 2 -25.30 -3.67 -7.27
CA SER A 2 -24.00 -3.06 -7.09
C SER A 2 -23.54 -2.35 -8.38
N ALA A 3 -23.38 -1.04 -8.32
CA ALA A 3 -22.66 -0.28 -9.33
C ALA A 3 -21.16 -0.46 -9.06
N ASP A 4 -20.53 -1.23 -9.93
CA ASP A 4 -19.08 -1.40 -10.00
C ASP A 4 -18.49 -0.08 -10.53
N ASP A 5 -18.01 0.76 -9.63
CA ASP A 5 -17.32 2.02 -9.97
C ASP A 5 -15.88 1.70 -10.35
N SER A 6 -15.71 1.02 -11.50
CA SER A 6 -14.43 0.88 -12.16
C SER A 6 -14.21 2.11 -13.06
N THR A 7 -13.90 3.24 -12.45
CA THR A 7 -13.24 4.34 -13.16
C THR A 7 -11.86 3.83 -13.59
N ASP A 8 -11.81 3.32 -14.82
CA ASP A 8 -10.59 2.90 -15.52
C ASP A 8 -9.76 4.14 -15.88
N THR A 9 -9.29 4.82 -14.83
CA THR A 9 -8.19 5.77 -14.94
C THR A 9 -6.97 4.92 -15.22
N VAL A 10 -6.60 4.82 -16.49
CA VAL A 10 -5.26 4.40 -16.89
C VAL A 10 -4.30 5.39 -16.24
N ARG A 11 -3.90 5.10 -14.99
CA ARG A 11 -2.79 5.76 -14.34
C ARG A 11 -1.60 5.47 -15.24
N VAL A 12 -1.20 6.47 -16.02
CA VAL A 12 0.07 6.47 -16.73
C VAL A 12 1.13 6.30 -15.65
N GLN A 13 1.57 5.07 -15.43
CA GLN A 13 2.71 4.84 -14.57
C GLN A 13 3.88 5.58 -15.20
N PRO A 14 4.56 6.50 -14.48
CA PRO A 14 5.79 7.06 -15.00
C PRO A 14 6.72 5.89 -15.27
N PHE A 15 7.16 5.75 -16.53
CA PHE A 15 8.11 4.71 -16.93
C PHE A 15 9.33 4.79 -16.01
N ARG A 16 9.43 3.87 -15.05
CA ARG A 16 10.59 3.75 -14.18
C ARG A 16 11.73 3.30 -15.06
N VAL A 17 12.71 4.19 -15.29
CA VAL A 17 13.96 3.82 -15.96
C VAL A 17 14.57 2.69 -15.13
N GLY A 18 14.45 1.46 -15.62
CA GLY A 18 15.12 0.32 -15.03
C GLY A 18 16.62 0.64 -14.92
N ARG A 19 17.28 0.14 -13.87
CA ARG A 19 18.72 0.34 -13.69
C ARG A 19 19.45 -0.18 -14.93
N LEU A 20 20.03 0.71 -15.74
CA LEU A 20 20.76 0.32 -16.94
C LEU A 20 21.90 -0.64 -16.58
N THR A 21 22.06 -1.68 -17.39
CA THR A 21 23.15 -2.66 -17.25
C THR A 21 24.11 -2.57 -18.44
N GLN A 22 25.37 -2.92 -18.21
CA GLN A 22 26.35 -3.01 -19.30
C GLN A 22 25.98 -4.13 -20.27
N PHE A 23 26.06 -3.85 -21.56
CA PHE A 23 25.72 -4.78 -22.64
C PHE A 23 26.72 -5.95 -22.72
N GLY A 24 26.22 -7.15 -22.99
CA GLY A 24 27.03 -8.36 -23.27
C GLY A 24 27.53 -9.14 -22.04
N TYR A 25 27.77 -8.51 -20.89
CA TYR A 25 28.36 -9.19 -19.72
C TYR A 25 27.50 -10.30 -19.11
N SER A 26 26.18 -10.26 -19.31
CA SER A 26 25.27 -11.32 -18.83
C SER A 26 25.48 -12.66 -19.54
N PHE A 27 26.12 -12.67 -20.71
CA PHE A 27 26.39 -13.88 -21.49
C PHE A 27 27.23 -14.92 -20.74
N PHE A 28 28.12 -14.49 -19.83
CA PHE A 28 29.06 -15.36 -19.11
C PHE A 28 28.61 -15.75 -17.69
N ARG A 29 27.35 -15.48 -17.32
CA ARG A 29 26.87 -15.76 -15.96
C ARG A 29 26.59 -17.26 -15.74
N PRO A 30 26.78 -17.78 -14.50
CA PRO A 30 26.65 -19.22 -14.21
C PRO A 30 25.25 -19.79 -14.39
N ASP A 31 24.22 -18.95 -14.40
CA ASP A 31 22.81 -19.30 -14.62
C ASP A 31 22.50 -19.53 -16.11
N ALA A 32 23.37 -19.10 -17.03
CA ALA A 32 23.30 -19.49 -18.43
C ALA A 32 23.77 -20.94 -18.57
N GLN A 33 22.82 -21.88 -18.47
CA GLN A 33 23.00 -23.36 -18.51
C GLN A 33 23.68 -23.93 -19.79
N GLY A 34 24.31 -23.12 -20.64
CA GLY A 34 24.70 -23.49 -22.00
C GLY A 34 26.12 -24.01 -22.20
N PHE A 35 27.04 -23.87 -21.23
CA PHE A 35 28.42 -24.31 -21.43
C PHE A 35 28.65 -25.72 -20.86
N ALA A 36 28.22 -26.73 -21.63
CA ALA A 36 28.65 -28.11 -21.41
C ALA A 36 30.18 -28.21 -21.53
N SER A 37 30.80 -29.03 -20.68
CA SER A 37 32.21 -29.41 -20.84
C SER A 37 32.39 -29.98 -22.25
N LEU A 38 33.15 -29.31 -23.13
CA LEU A 38 33.41 -29.72 -24.53
C LEU A 38 34.28 -30.98 -24.64
N THR A 39 34.18 -31.89 -23.68
CA THR A 39 34.92 -33.15 -23.66
C THR A 39 34.36 -34.16 -24.66
N ASP A 40 33.10 -33.99 -25.11
CA ASP A 40 32.38 -34.92 -26.00
C ASP A 40 31.90 -34.30 -27.32
N VAL A 41 32.59 -33.28 -27.85
CA VAL A 41 32.22 -32.68 -29.15
C VAL A 41 32.62 -33.61 -30.31
N PRO A 42 31.74 -33.85 -31.30
CA PRO A 42 32.09 -34.62 -32.49
C PRO A 42 33.31 -34.03 -33.21
N VAL A 43 34.30 -34.87 -33.47
CA VAL A 43 35.57 -34.46 -34.07
C VAL A 43 35.47 -34.52 -35.60
N GLY A 44 35.74 -33.40 -36.26
CA GLY A 44 35.77 -33.31 -37.73
C GLY A 44 36.99 -34.04 -38.35
N PRO A 45 36.92 -34.40 -39.65
CA PRO A 45 38.00 -35.09 -40.36
C PRO A 45 39.29 -34.24 -40.53
N ASP A 46 39.19 -32.94 -40.34
CA ASP A 46 40.26 -31.94 -40.36
C ASP A 46 41.04 -31.84 -39.04
N TYR A 47 40.56 -32.47 -37.97
CA TYR A 47 41.26 -32.49 -36.69
C TYR A 47 42.63 -33.16 -36.82
N VAL A 48 43.69 -32.44 -36.48
CA VAL A 48 45.06 -32.95 -36.49
C VAL A 48 45.36 -33.63 -35.15
N LEU A 49 45.71 -34.92 -35.21
CA LEU A 49 46.07 -35.70 -34.03
C LEU A 49 47.38 -35.21 -33.42
N GLY A 50 47.46 -35.25 -32.10
CA GLY A 50 48.70 -35.03 -31.37
C GLY A 50 48.78 -35.80 -30.05
N SER A 51 49.92 -35.67 -29.37
CA SER A 51 50.17 -36.39 -28.12
C SER A 51 49.06 -36.13 -27.08
N GLY A 52 48.60 -37.21 -26.44
CA GLY A 52 47.54 -37.22 -25.45
C GLY A 52 46.13 -37.46 -26.01
N ASP A 53 45.96 -37.44 -27.34
CA ASP A 53 44.69 -37.82 -27.96
C ASP A 53 44.45 -39.33 -27.80
N ARG A 54 43.18 -39.72 -27.67
CA ARG A 54 42.79 -41.12 -27.70
C ARG A 54 41.97 -41.44 -28.92
N VAL A 55 42.24 -42.61 -29.49
CA VAL A 55 41.54 -43.13 -30.67
C VAL A 55 41.06 -44.53 -30.34
N THR A 56 39.80 -44.81 -30.62
CA THR A 56 39.24 -46.16 -30.51
C THR A 56 39.32 -46.83 -31.88
N VAL A 57 40.06 -47.93 -31.95
CA VAL A 57 40.22 -48.75 -33.15
C VAL A 57 39.44 -50.03 -32.95
N THR A 58 38.38 -50.24 -33.74
CA THR A 58 37.56 -51.45 -33.68
C THR A 58 37.79 -52.28 -34.94
N LEU A 59 38.10 -53.56 -34.74
CA LEU A 59 38.41 -54.55 -35.76
C LEU A 59 37.44 -55.72 -35.63
N TRP A 60 36.99 -56.25 -36.77
CA TRP A 60 36.23 -57.50 -36.82
C TRP A 60 36.51 -58.29 -38.12
N GLY A 61 36.31 -59.61 -38.08
CA GLY A 61 36.52 -60.51 -39.23
C GLY A 61 37.58 -61.58 -38.93
N SER A 62 38.74 -61.53 -39.61
CA SER A 62 39.87 -62.41 -39.28
C SER A 62 40.59 -62.06 -37.97
N VAL A 63 40.33 -60.86 -37.46
CA VAL A 63 40.80 -60.37 -36.15
C VAL A 63 39.68 -59.54 -35.53
N ASP A 64 39.34 -59.85 -34.29
CA ASP A 64 38.31 -59.14 -33.52
C ASP A 64 38.95 -58.43 -32.32
N GLY A 65 38.55 -57.17 -32.10
CA GLY A 65 38.98 -56.41 -30.93
C GLY A 65 38.63 -54.93 -31.02
N SER A 66 38.45 -54.29 -29.86
CA SER A 66 38.30 -52.85 -29.75
C SER A 66 39.38 -52.31 -28.81
N PHE A 67 40.21 -51.40 -29.31
CA PHE A 67 41.38 -50.90 -28.62
C PHE A 67 41.29 -49.39 -28.49
N GLU A 68 41.26 -48.89 -27.25
CA GLU A 68 41.43 -47.47 -26.96
C GLU A 68 42.93 -47.17 -26.86
N LEU A 69 43.47 -46.48 -27.87
CA LEU A 69 44.89 -46.24 -28.04
C LEU A 69 45.19 -44.76 -27.81
N GLU A 70 46.11 -44.49 -26.89
CA GLU A 70 46.59 -43.13 -26.62
C GLU A 70 47.79 -42.79 -27.52
N VAL A 71 47.76 -41.60 -28.13
CA VAL A 71 48.90 -41.05 -28.86
C VAL A 71 49.97 -40.66 -27.85
N ASN A 72 51.04 -41.44 -27.78
CA ASN A 72 52.10 -41.24 -26.81
C ASN A 72 52.92 -39.96 -27.09
N ARG A 73 53.92 -39.68 -26.24
CA ARG A 73 54.80 -38.51 -26.40
C ARG A 73 55.70 -38.54 -27.64
N SER A 74 56.01 -39.73 -28.18
CA SER A 74 56.68 -39.86 -29.49
C SER A 74 55.71 -39.62 -30.65
N GLY A 75 54.42 -39.40 -30.40
CA GLY A 75 53.42 -39.13 -31.43
C GLY A 75 52.94 -40.39 -32.15
N GLU A 76 53.02 -41.54 -31.48
CA GLU A 76 52.71 -42.86 -32.00
C GLU A 76 51.56 -43.49 -31.21
N ILE A 77 50.81 -44.38 -31.86
CA ILE A 77 49.92 -45.34 -31.19
C ILE A 77 50.52 -46.74 -31.32
N VAL A 78 50.36 -47.56 -30.29
CA VAL A 78 50.89 -48.93 -30.28
C VAL A 78 49.76 -49.89 -30.60
N LEU A 79 49.76 -50.46 -31.81
CA LEU A 79 48.78 -51.45 -32.24
C LEU A 79 49.23 -52.86 -31.84
N PRO A 80 48.36 -53.70 -31.24
CA PRO A 80 48.68 -55.09 -30.96
C PRO A 80 49.12 -55.83 -32.22
N ARG A 81 50.23 -56.59 -32.13
CA ARG A 81 50.84 -57.38 -33.23
C ARG A 81 51.38 -56.60 -34.44
N VAL A 82 51.11 -55.30 -34.56
CA VAL A 82 51.65 -54.42 -35.62
C VAL A 82 52.81 -53.56 -35.12
N GLY A 83 52.75 -53.12 -33.85
CA GLY A 83 53.76 -52.25 -33.24
C GLY A 83 53.39 -50.76 -33.29
N ALA A 84 54.40 -49.90 -33.14
CA ALA A 84 54.22 -48.45 -33.07
C ALA A 84 53.94 -47.85 -34.47
N VAL A 85 52.90 -47.03 -34.56
CA VAL A 85 52.51 -46.30 -35.77
C VAL A 85 52.49 -44.80 -35.48
N LYS A 86 53.27 -44.02 -36.23
CA LYS A 86 53.30 -42.56 -36.13
C LYS A 86 51.97 -41.97 -36.62
N VAL A 87 51.27 -41.24 -35.77
CA VAL A 87 49.96 -40.63 -36.07
C VAL A 87 49.89 -39.14 -35.73
N ALA A 88 50.80 -38.61 -34.92
CA ALA A 88 50.85 -37.18 -34.64
C ALA A 88 51.12 -36.39 -35.94
N GLY A 89 50.30 -35.36 -36.18
CA GLY A 89 50.33 -34.56 -37.40
C GLY A 89 49.43 -35.08 -38.53
N VAL A 90 48.86 -36.28 -38.38
CA VAL A 90 47.89 -36.86 -39.33
C VAL A 90 46.50 -36.30 -39.01
N SER A 91 45.69 -36.00 -40.03
CA SER A 91 44.30 -35.60 -39.79
C SER A 91 43.42 -36.82 -39.48
N PHE A 92 42.37 -36.63 -38.67
CA PHE A 92 41.47 -37.72 -38.30
C PHE A 92 40.84 -38.41 -39.50
N GLY A 93 40.50 -37.66 -40.56
CA GLY A 93 39.97 -38.23 -41.80
C GLY A 93 40.97 -39.09 -42.58
N GLN A 94 42.28 -38.90 -42.39
CA GLN A 94 43.33 -39.70 -43.02
C GLN A 94 43.71 -40.93 -42.20
N LEU A 95 43.43 -40.92 -40.89
CA LEU A 95 43.83 -41.95 -39.95
C LEU A 95 43.32 -43.36 -40.32
N PRO A 96 42.04 -43.57 -40.70
CA PRO A 96 41.58 -44.91 -41.10
C PRO A 96 42.40 -45.51 -42.25
N ARG A 97 42.77 -44.69 -43.25
CA ARG A 97 43.58 -45.15 -44.39
C ARG A 97 45.00 -45.54 -43.95
N LEU A 98 45.61 -44.73 -43.08
CA LEU A 98 46.93 -45.00 -42.53
C LEU A 98 46.95 -46.32 -41.73
N LEU A 99 45.98 -46.50 -40.83
CA LEU A 99 45.90 -47.70 -39.99
C LEU A 99 45.58 -48.94 -40.81
N ASN A 100 44.67 -48.84 -41.78
CA ASN A 100 44.37 -49.94 -42.69
C ASN A 100 45.60 -50.42 -43.45
N GLY A 101 46.44 -49.48 -43.92
CA GLY A 101 47.70 -49.81 -44.63
C GLY A 101 48.74 -50.51 -43.75
N GLN A 102 48.80 -50.21 -42.44
CA GLN A 102 49.71 -50.89 -41.52
C GLN A 102 49.17 -52.26 -41.09
N LEU A 103 47.87 -52.36 -40.80
CA LEU A 103 47.21 -53.60 -40.39
C LEU A 103 47.18 -54.65 -41.52
N SER A 104 47.04 -54.22 -42.78
CA SER A 104 47.03 -55.11 -43.96
C SER A 104 48.36 -55.82 -44.21
N LYS A 105 49.45 -55.41 -43.55
CA LYS A 105 50.74 -56.12 -43.60
C LYS A 105 50.76 -57.39 -42.75
N VAL A 106 49.82 -57.52 -41.81
CA VAL A 106 49.78 -58.61 -40.81
C VAL A 106 48.48 -59.40 -40.88
N PHE A 107 47.35 -58.76 -41.21
CA PHE A 107 46.02 -59.38 -41.24
C PHE A 107 45.37 -59.26 -42.62
N THR A 108 44.61 -60.28 -43.03
CA THR A 108 43.81 -60.34 -44.28
C THR A 108 42.34 -60.57 -43.96
N ASN A 109 41.38 -60.08 -44.75
CA ASN A 109 39.93 -60.22 -44.50
C ASN A 109 39.46 -59.66 -43.14
N PHE A 110 39.85 -58.43 -42.81
CA PHE A 110 39.35 -57.71 -41.63
C PHE A 110 38.63 -56.41 -42.04
N HIS A 111 37.76 -55.93 -41.18
CA HIS A 111 37.13 -54.61 -41.26
C HIS A 111 37.67 -53.70 -40.16
N LEU A 112 37.80 -52.40 -40.46
CA LEU A 112 38.34 -51.39 -39.57
C LEU A 112 37.35 -50.25 -39.41
N ASN A 113 37.02 -49.93 -38.16
CA ASN A 113 36.39 -48.67 -37.78
C ASN A 113 37.29 -47.90 -36.82
N VAL A 114 37.37 -46.58 -37.01
CA VAL A 114 38.18 -45.69 -36.18
C VAL A 114 37.31 -44.55 -35.70
N SER A 115 37.23 -44.36 -34.39
CA SER A 115 36.53 -43.24 -33.76
C SER A 115 37.44 -42.48 -32.81
N MET A 116 37.14 -41.20 -32.58
CA MET A 116 37.85 -40.41 -31.57
C MET A 116 37.35 -40.75 -30.18
N GLY A 117 38.28 -40.92 -29.24
CA GLY A 117 38.03 -40.96 -27.81
C GLY A 117 38.25 -39.58 -27.19
N LYS A 118 38.71 -39.55 -25.94
CA LYS A 118 39.03 -38.29 -25.25
C LYS A 118 40.12 -37.51 -25.99
N LEU A 119 39.86 -36.22 -26.22
CA LEU A 119 40.82 -35.29 -26.79
C LEU A 119 41.89 -34.89 -25.78
N ARG A 120 43.09 -34.56 -26.28
CA ARG A 120 44.14 -33.99 -25.43
C ARG A 120 43.70 -32.64 -24.86
N MET A 121 44.09 -32.42 -23.61
CA MET A 121 43.94 -31.13 -22.96
C MET A 121 45.14 -30.24 -23.31
N ILE A 122 44.87 -28.98 -23.64
CA ILE A 122 45.87 -27.94 -23.83
C ILE A 122 45.82 -26.97 -22.65
N LYS A 123 46.98 -26.47 -22.24
CA LYS A 123 47.08 -25.42 -21.23
C LYS A 123 47.12 -24.05 -21.90
N VAL A 124 46.24 -23.15 -21.46
CA VAL A 124 46.20 -21.74 -21.87
C VAL A 124 46.21 -20.83 -20.65
N TYR A 125 46.58 -19.57 -20.82
CA TYR A 125 46.67 -18.59 -19.74
C TYR A 125 45.65 -17.47 -19.94
N LEU A 126 44.83 -17.18 -18.94
CA LEU A 126 43.88 -16.07 -18.94
C LEU A 126 44.31 -15.02 -17.92
N VAL A 127 44.54 -13.80 -18.38
CA VAL A 127 45.09 -12.70 -17.58
C VAL A 127 44.37 -11.37 -17.87
N GLY A 128 44.43 -10.43 -16.92
CA GLY A 128 43.74 -9.15 -16.98
C GLY A 128 42.38 -9.16 -16.28
N GLU A 129 41.44 -8.36 -16.76
CA GLU A 129 40.12 -8.11 -16.16
C GLU A 129 39.11 -9.23 -16.44
N VAL A 130 39.40 -10.43 -15.94
CA VAL A 130 38.52 -11.60 -15.99
C VAL A 130 38.11 -12.02 -14.59
N LYS A 131 36.95 -12.68 -14.45
CA LYS A 131 36.41 -13.08 -13.14
C LYS A 131 37.32 -14.05 -12.38
N SER A 132 38.02 -14.94 -13.08
CA SER A 132 38.98 -15.88 -12.48
C SER A 132 40.24 -15.98 -13.35
N PRO A 133 41.25 -15.11 -13.15
CA PRO A 133 42.52 -15.19 -13.86
C PRO A 133 43.32 -16.44 -13.46
N GLY A 134 44.11 -17.00 -14.38
CA GLY A 134 44.94 -18.18 -14.11
C GLY A 134 45.23 -19.03 -15.34
N ASP A 135 45.86 -20.20 -15.12
CA ASP A 135 46.02 -21.21 -16.16
C ASP A 135 44.83 -22.17 -16.22
N TYR A 136 44.41 -22.50 -17.44
CA TYR A 136 43.26 -23.35 -17.72
C TYR A 136 43.67 -24.52 -18.59
N ASN A 137 43.30 -25.72 -18.17
CA ASN A 137 43.38 -26.92 -19.01
C ASN A 137 42.04 -27.09 -19.72
N ILE A 138 42.03 -26.89 -21.04
CA ILE A 138 40.83 -26.97 -21.88
C ILE A 138 41.03 -27.98 -23.00
N SER A 139 39.95 -28.43 -23.63
CA SER A 139 40.02 -29.33 -24.78
C SER A 139 40.80 -28.69 -25.92
N SER A 140 41.55 -29.47 -26.69
CA SER A 140 42.29 -28.98 -27.85
C SER A 140 41.39 -28.34 -28.91
N LEU A 141 40.07 -28.57 -28.90
CA LEU A 141 39.07 -27.96 -29.79
C LEU A 141 38.51 -26.62 -29.27
N SER A 142 38.82 -26.22 -28.04
CA SER A 142 38.25 -25.03 -27.43
C SER A 142 38.70 -23.73 -28.11
N THR A 143 37.78 -22.76 -28.17
CA THR A 143 38.01 -21.41 -28.71
C THR A 143 38.16 -20.37 -27.59
N LEU A 144 38.37 -19.10 -27.98
CA LEU A 144 38.43 -17.97 -27.05
C LEU A 144 37.18 -17.88 -26.18
N ILE A 145 35.98 -17.96 -26.78
CA ILE A 145 34.71 -17.83 -26.03
C ILE A 145 34.59 -18.94 -24.97
N ASN A 146 35.01 -20.17 -25.29
CA ASN A 146 35.00 -21.27 -24.32
C ASN A 146 35.93 -21.01 -23.15
N ALA A 147 37.14 -20.52 -23.43
CA ALA A 147 38.12 -20.21 -22.40
C ALA A 147 37.66 -19.06 -21.50
N LEU A 148 37.12 -17.98 -22.08
CA LEU A 148 36.53 -16.87 -21.32
C LEU A 148 35.36 -17.35 -20.46
N SER A 149 34.50 -18.21 -20.99
CA SER A 149 33.37 -18.79 -20.24
C SER A 149 33.84 -19.66 -19.08
N ALA A 150 34.89 -20.46 -19.27
CA ALA A 150 35.50 -21.25 -18.20
C ALA A 150 36.06 -20.37 -17.07
N ALA A 151 36.56 -19.17 -17.39
CA ALA A 151 36.99 -18.18 -16.42
C ALA A 151 35.86 -17.31 -15.83
N GLY A 152 34.60 -17.55 -16.22
CA GLY A 152 33.44 -16.77 -15.78
C GLY A 152 33.28 -15.41 -16.46
N GLY A 153 33.96 -15.21 -17.59
CA GLY A 153 33.91 -14.03 -18.45
C GLY A 153 34.76 -12.85 -17.97
N PRO A 154 34.86 -11.79 -18.81
CA PRO A 154 35.36 -10.48 -18.38
C PRO A 154 34.59 -9.91 -17.18
N THR A 155 35.30 -9.24 -16.26
CA THR A 155 34.66 -8.46 -15.19
C THR A 155 33.97 -7.23 -15.77
N ARG A 156 33.15 -6.52 -14.99
CA ARG A 156 32.53 -5.23 -15.42
C ARG A 156 33.54 -4.13 -15.78
N ASN A 157 34.80 -4.31 -15.36
CA ASN A 157 35.91 -3.41 -15.66
C ASN A 157 36.75 -3.91 -16.84
N GLY A 158 36.47 -5.08 -17.39
CA GLY A 158 37.21 -5.69 -18.50
C GLY A 158 36.52 -5.50 -19.83
N SER A 159 37.28 -5.14 -20.87
CA SER A 159 36.76 -4.89 -22.21
C SER A 159 36.16 -6.16 -22.83
N LEU A 160 34.96 -6.02 -23.42
CA LEU A 160 34.39 -7.04 -24.30
C LEU A 160 34.85 -6.87 -25.74
N ARG A 161 35.46 -5.72 -26.07
CA ARG A 161 35.70 -5.28 -27.45
C ARG A 161 37.17 -5.28 -27.88
N SER A 162 38.08 -5.42 -26.93
CA SER A 162 39.54 -5.29 -27.14
C SER A 162 40.33 -6.47 -26.57
N ILE A 163 39.77 -7.68 -26.64
CA ILE A 163 40.40 -8.89 -26.09
C ILE A 163 41.53 -9.35 -27.00
N VAL A 164 42.70 -9.66 -26.45
CA VAL A 164 43.90 -9.98 -27.24
C VAL A 164 44.34 -11.42 -26.99
N ILE A 165 44.60 -12.17 -28.06
CA ILE A 165 45.21 -13.51 -27.99
C ILE A 165 46.68 -13.39 -28.37
N LYS A 166 47.57 -13.90 -27.51
CA LYS A 166 49.02 -13.93 -27.74
C LYS A 166 49.52 -15.38 -27.82
N ARG A 167 50.38 -15.67 -28.79
CA ARG A 167 51.06 -16.95 -28.99
C ARG A 167 52.55 -16.68 -29.21
N ASP A 168 53.40 -17.39 -28.47
CA ASP A 168 54.86 -17.19 -28.50
C ASP A 168 55.28 -15.71 -28.34
N GLY A 169 54.55 -14.97 -27.49
CA GLY A 169 54.78 -13.55 -27.22
C GLY A 169 54.27 -12.57 -28.29
N LYS A 170 53.74 -13.05 -29.43
CA LYS A 170 53.18 -12.21 -30.50
C LYS A 170 51.66 -12.17 -30.44
N VAL A 171 51.06 -11.04 -30.80
CA VAL A 171 49.60 -10.93 -30.95
C VAL A 171 49.16 -11.73 -32.16
N VAL A 172 48.33 -12.74 -31.93
CA VAL A 172 47.72 -13.58 -32.98
C VAL A 172 46.48 -12.91 -33.53
N ASP A 173 45.61 -12.44 -32.63
CA ASP A 173 44.35 -11.81 -33.01
C ASP A 173 43.85 -10.85 -31.92
N SER A 174 42.93 -9.96 -32.31
CA SER A 174 42.19 -9.04 -31.44
C SER A 174 40.71 -9.24 -31.69
N VAL A 175 39.96 -9.54 -30.64
CA VAL A 175 38.57 -9.99 -30.71
C VAL A 175 37.64 -8.94 -30.10
N ASP A 176 36.63 -8.57 -30.89
CA ASP A 176 35.50 -7.76 -30.45
C ASP A 176 34.25 -8.65 -30.32
N LEU A 177 33.84 -8.95 -29.08
CA LEU A 177 32.67 -9.80 -28.84
C LEU A 177 31.35 -9.13 -29.25
N TYR A 178 31.34 -7.82 -29.52
CA TYR A 178 30.13 -7.17 -30.05
C TYR A 178 29.81 -7.64 -31.46
N ASP A 179 30.81 -7.99 -32.28
CA ASP A 179 30.56 -8.57 -33.61
C ASP A 179 29.80 -9.90 -33.49
N PHE A 180 30.14 -10.71 -32.46
CA PHE A 180 29.40 -11.92 -32.15
C PHE A 180 27.99 -11.62 -31.60
N PHE A 181 27.86 -10.75 -30.59
CA PHE A 181 26.57 -10.49 -29.93
C PHE A 181 25.56 -9.73 -30.80
N LEU A 182 26.02 -8.86 -31.69
CA LEU A 182 25.16 -8.01 -32.50
C LEU A 182 24.99 -8.53 -33.93
N LYS A 183 26.01 -9.17 -34.52
CA LYS A 183 25.99 -9.63 -35.92
C LYS A 183 26.00 -11.15 -36.06
N GLY A 184 26.23 -11.89 -34.97
CA GLY A 184 26.39 -13.35 -35.01
C GLY A 184 27.70 -13.79 -35.69
N ASP A 185 28.67 -12.88 -35.87
CA ASP A 185 29.93 -13.19 -36.55
C ASP A 185 30.87 -13.94 -35.60
N LYS A 186 31.18 -15.19 -35.97
CA LYS A 186 32.07 -16.08 -35.23
C LYS A 186 33.45 -16.25 -35.89
N SER A 187 33.75 -15.51 -36.98
CA SER A 187 34.99 -15.67 -37.74
C SER A 187 36.27 -15.46 -36.91
N ARG A 188 36.18 -14.64 -35.84
CA ARG A 188 37.28 -14.29 -34.93
C ARG A 188 37.34 -15.15 -33.66
N ASP A 189 36.41 -16.08 -33.46
CA ASP A 189 36.46 -17.04 -32.35
C ASP A 189 37.40 -18.20 -32.69
N ILE A 190 38.69 -17.87 -32.82
CA ILE A 190 39.71 -18.82 -33.28
C ILE A 190 39.95 -19.93 -32.25
N ARG A 191 40.36 -21.09 -32.76
CA ARG A 191 40.77 -22.23 -31.95
C ARG A 191 42.08 -21.93 -31.23
N LEU A 192 42.12 -22.22 -29.93
CA LEU A 192 43.29 -21.98 -29.09
C LEU A 192 44.34 -23.10 -29.25
N GLN A 193 45.59 -22.75 -28.99
CA GLN A 193 46.73 -23.66 -28.99
C GLN A 193 47.40 -23.68 -27.61
N ALA A 194 48.17 -24.74 -27.36
CA ALA A 194 48.91 -24.87 -26.11
C ALA A 194 49.89 -23.70 -25.95
N GLY A 195 49.86 -23.05 -24.79
CA GLY A 195 50.67 -21.87 -24.48
C GLY A 195 50.05 -20.52 -24.85
N ASP A 196 48.88 -20.50 -25.48
CA ASP A 196 48.19 -19.24 -25.78
C ASP A 196 47.88 -18.46 -24.50
N THR A 197 48.08 -17.14 -24.56
CA THR A 197 47.75 -16.20 -23.50
C THR A 197 46.63 -15.27 -23.96
N ILE A 198 45.51 -15.31 -23.28
CA ILE A 198 44.35 -14.46 -23.52
C ILE A 198 44.41 -13.30 -22.51
N PHE A 199 44.54 -12.09 -23.02
CA PHE A 199 44.62 -10.87 -22.23
C PHE A 199 43.36 -10.03 -22.41
N VAL A 200 42.66 -9.79 -21.31
CA VAL A 200 41.47 -8.91 -21.26
C VAL A 200 41.89 -7.58 -20.65
N PRO A 201 42.00 -6.49 -21.43
CA PRO A 201 42.35 -5.18 -20.89
C PRO A 201 41.17 -4.55 -20.15
N SER A 202 41.41 -3.43 -19.46
CA SER A 202 40.35 -2.62 -18.88
C SER A 202 39.39 -2.07 -19.96
N ILE A 203 38.13 -1.88 -19.58
CA ILE A 203 37.07 -1.34 -20.42
C ILE A 203 37.41 0.07 -20.91
N GLY A 204 37.11 0.35 -22.18
CA GLY A 204 37.24 1.69 -22.76
C GLY A 204 36.11 2.65 -22.35
N PRO A 205 35.96 3.78 -23.08
CA PRO A 205 34.85 4.71 -22.89
C PRO A 205 33.49 4.03 -22.99
N VAL A 206 32.52 4.47 -22.18
CA VAL A 206 31.16 3.91 -22.15
C VAL A 206 30.08 4.96 -22.31
N VAL A 207 28.97 4.59 -22.95
CA VAL A 207 27.79 5.46 -23.10
C VAL A 207 26.53 4.69 -22.74
N GLY A 208 25.66 5.32 -21.94
CA GLY A 208 24.34 4.80 -21.61
C GLY A 208 23.28 5.30 -22.58
N ILE A 209 22.36 4.42 -22.99
CA ILE A 209 21.13 4.81 -23.68
C ILE A 209 19.90 4.18 -23.00
N ALA A 210 18.89 5.01 -22.76
CA ALA A 210 17.68 4.65 -22.03
C ALA A 210 16.40 5.16 -22.70
N GLY A 211 15.26 4.62 -22.26
CA GLY A 211 13.94 5.00 -22.72
C GLY A 211 13.53 4.22 -23.96
N ASN A 212 12.92 4.90 -24.93
CA ASN A 212 12.26 4.31 -26.09
C ASN A 212 13.25 3.90 -27.20
N VAL A 213 14.17 3.01 -26.86
CA VAL A 213 15.06 2.28 -27.78
C VAL A 213 14.82 0.78 -27.69
N ARG A 214 15.20 0.01 -28.72
CA ARG A 214 15.01 -1.45 -28.72
C ARG A 214 15.84 -2.15 -27.66
N ARG A 215 17.08 -1.70 -27.44
CA ARG A 215 18.03 -2.31 -26.49
C ARG A 215 18.63 -1.25 -25.56
N PRO A 216 17.94 -0.88 -24.47
CA PRO A 216 18.49 0.05 -23.48
C PRO A 216 19.62 -0.62 -22.68
N ALA A 217 20.83 -0.07 -22.73
CA ALA A 217 22.00 -0.58 -22.03
C ALA A 217 23.12 0.48 -21.90
N ILE A 218 24.19 0.12 -21.21
CA ILE A 218 25.48 0.83 -21.24
C ILE A 218 26.40 0.09 -22.21
N TYR A 219 26.87 0.79 -23.24
CA TYR A 219 27.70 0.25 -24.31
C TYR A 219 29.15 0.72 -24.18
N GLU A 220 30.10 -0.16 -24.45
CA GLU A 220 31.53 0.18 -24.62
C GLU A 220 31.76 0.71 -26.04
N LEU A 221 32.38 1.90 -26.14
CA LEU A 221 32.76 2.52 -27.39
C LEU A 221 34.15 2.06 -27.82
N LYS A 222 34.32 1.87 -29.12
CA LYS A 222 35.61 1.56 -29.75
C LYS A 222 35.94 2.52 -30.89
N HIS A 223 34.98 2.71 -31.80
CA HIS A 223 35.11 3.58 -32.97
C HIS A 223 33.92 4.54 -33.13
N GLU A 224 32.85 4.27 -32.39
CA GLU A 224 31.59 5.01 -32.36
C GLU A 224 31.80 6.40 -31.76
N LYS A 225 31.31 7.44 -32.46
CA LYS A 225 31.53 8.85 -32.09
C LYS A 225 30.25 9.69 -32.13
N SER A 226 29.18 9.16 -32.70
CA SER A 226 27.92 9.89 -32.89
C SER A 226 26.70 9.18 -32.27
N LEU A 227 25.60 9.92 -32.10
CA LEU A 227 24.33 9.34 -31.68
C LEU A 227 23.84 8.29 -32.67
N LYS A 228 24.12 8.45 -33.98
CA LYS A 228 23.83 7.43 -35.00
C LYS A 228 24.48 6.09 -34.66
N ASP A 229 25.76 6.13 -34.30
CA ASP A 229 26.52 4.91 -33.96
C ASP A 229 25.95 4.25 -32.70
N LEU A 230 25.62 5.04 -31.68
CA LEU A 230 25.01 4.54 -30.45
C LEU A 230 23.64 3.91 -30.71
N LEU A 231 22.82 4.53 -31.56
CA LEU A 231 21.52 3.99 -31.96
C LEU A 231 21.68 2.68 -32.73
N ALA A 232 22.72 2.52 -33.55
CA ALA A 232 23.01 1.26 -34.21
C ALA A 232 23.35 0.15 -33.19
N LEU A 233 24.11 0.46 -32.12
CA LEU A 233 24.35 -0.49 -31.02
C LEU A 233 23.08 -0.83 -30.23
N ALA A 234 22.18 0.15 -30.10
CA ALA A 234 20.90 0.05 -29.39
C ALA A 234 19.74 -0.54 -30.22
N ASP A 235 20.01 -0.91 -31.48
CA ASP A 235 19.02 -1.44 -32.43
C ASP A 235 17.90 -0.43 -32.76
N GLY A 236 18.23 0.86 -32.69
CA GLY A 236 17.37 1.97 -33.09
C GLY A 236 16.31 2.41 -32.06
N ILE A 237 15.59 3.46 -32.43
CA ILE A 237 14.49 4.05 -31.66
C ILE A 237 13.20 3.23 -31.94
N VAL A 238 12.38 2.97 -30.92
CA VAL A 238 11.06 2.35 -31.13
C VAL A 238 10.04 3.36 -31.67
N SER A 239 8.98 2.91 -32.32
CA SER A 239 7.97 3.79 -32.95
C SER A 239 7.24 4.72 -31.98
N THR A 240 7.24 4.41 -30.69
CA THR A 240 6.68 5.24 -29.63
C THR A 240 7.68 6.25 -29.07
N GLY A 241 8.87 6.41 -29.67
CA GLY A 241 9.88 7.38 -29.23
C GLY A 241 9.59 8.81 -29.70
N TYR A 242 9.65 9.77 -28.78
CA TYR A 242 9.44 11.19 -29.03
C TYR A 242 10.70 11.81 -29.65
N LEU A 243 10.67 12.04 -30.96
CA LEU A 243 11.81 12.58 -31.70
C LEU A 243 12.04 14.07 -31.46
N GLN A 244 11.04 14.82 -30.99
CA GLN A 244 11.18 16.27 -30.78
C GLN A 244 12.02 16.63 -29.55
N ARG A 245 12.19 15.69 -28.62
CA ARG A 245 13.03 15.90 -27.44
C ARG A 245 13.65 14.59 -26.98
N LEU A 246 14.94 14.45 -27.22
CA LEU A 246 15.81 13.55 -26.47
C LEU A 246 16.71 14.36 -25.54
N GLN A 247 17.22 13.73 -24.50
CA GLN A 247 18.07 14.38 -23.51
C GLN A 247 19.41 13.68 -23.44
N ILE A 248 20.49 14.44 -23.60
CA ILE A 248 21.86 13.96 -23.42
C ILE A 248 22.37 14.57 -22.12
N SER A 249 22.73 13.71 -21.18
CA SER A 249 23.37 14.11 -19.95
C SER A 249 24.85 13.77 -20.00
N ARG A 250 25.69 14.79 -19.82
CA ARG A 250 27.15 14.73 -19.97
C ARG A 250 27.84 15.27 -18.73
N ILE A 251 28.96 14.68 -18.34
CA ILE A 251 29.84 15.23 -17.31
C ILE A 251 30.92 16.04 -18.02
N GLU A 252 31.02 17.33 -17.72
CA GLU A 252 32.06 18.21 -18.28
C GLU A 252 33.17 18.43 -17.26
N ALA A 253 34.40 18.07 -17.66
CA ALA A 253 35.65 18.36 -16.94
C ALA A 253 35.69 17.94 -15.45
N HIS A 254 34.92 16.91 -15.06
CA HIS A 254 34.75 16.50 -13.65
C HIS A 254 34.19 17.61 -12.73
N ASP A 255 33.62 18.67 -13.32
CA ASP A 255 33.10 19.84 -12.60
C ASP A 255 31.58 19.74 -12.46
N LYS A 256 30.87 19.71 -13.60
CA LYS A 256 29.41 19.78 -13.64
C LYS A 256 28.79 18.79 -14.60
N LYS A 257 27.54 18.43 -14.30
CA LYS A 257 26.67 17.64 -15.16
C LYS A 257 25.85 18.59 -16.03
N VAL A 258 26.07 18.55 -17.34
CA VAL A 258 25.31 19.32 -18.34
C VAL A 258 24.23 18.42 -18.92
N VAL A 259 23.07 19.01 -19.17
CA VAL A 259 21.92 18.34 -19.76
C VAL A 259 21.52 19.13 -21.00
N THR A 260 21.54 18.48 -22.15
CA THR A 260 21.20 19.09 -23.44
C THR A 260 19.99 18.40 -24.03
N ASP A 261 18.94 19.17 -24.31
CA ASP A 261 17.79 18.70 -25.07
C ASP A 261 18.09 18.83 -26.57
N VAL A 262 17.81 17.76 -27.34
CA VAL A 262 18.05 17.71 -28.78
C VAL A 262 16.79 17.24 -29.49
N SER A 263 16.43 17.91 -30.59
CA SER A 263 15.35 17.50 -31.49
C SER A 263 15.91 16.73 -32.68
N LEU A 264 15.29 15.59 -32.98
CA LEU A 264 15.49 14.77 -34.17
C LEU A 264 14.30 14.86 -35.13
N ASP A 265 13.44 15.87 -34.97
CA ASP A 265 12.25 16.05 -35.82
C ASP A 265 12.65 16.54 -37.23
N SER A 266 12.68 15.61 -38.18
CA SER A 266 12.98 15.87 -39.59
C SER A 266 11.96 16.77 -40.28
N LYS A 267 10.79 17.04 -39.68
CA LYS A 267 9.84 18.04 -40.22
C LYS A 267 10.27 19.47 -39.93
N SER A 268 11.06 19.67 -38.88
CA SER A 268 11.49 20.99 -38.40
C SER A 268 12.84 21.43 -38.96
N SER A 269 13.62 20.49 -39.51
CA SER A 269 14.91 20.73 -40.14
C SER A 269 14.95 19.90 -41.42
N ASP A 270 15.24 20.49 -42.58
CA ASP A 270 15.29 19.83 -43.90
C ASP A 270 16.32 18.67 -44.03
N LYS A 271 16.82 18.14 -42.90
CA LYS A 271 17.78 17.04 -42.77
C LYS A 271 17.07 15.75 -42.40
N SER A 272 17.55 14.64 -42.93
CA SER A 272 17.07 13.31 -42.56
C SER A 272 17.43 12.96 -41.11
N LEU A 273 16.70 12.02 -40.51
CA LEU A 273 17.01 11.50 -39.16
C LEU A 273 18.45 10.99 -39.05
N ASP A 274 18.94 10.37 -40.11
CA ASP A 274 20.32 9.86 -40.21
C ASP A 274 21.36 10.98 -40.19
N GLU A 275 21.10 12.11 -40.86
CA GLU A 275 22.00 13.27 -40.86
C GLU A 275 21.99 13.98 -39.50
N LEU A 276 20.82 14.09 -38.88
CA LEU A 276 20.67 14.69 -37.55
C LEU A 276 21.43 13.88 -36.50
N THR A 277 21.20 12.57 -36.45
CA THR A 277 21.86 11.67 -35.48
C THR A 277 23.37 11.57 -35.72
N ALA A 278 23.85 11.64 -36.96
CA ALA A 278 25.29 11.65 -37.26
C ALA A 278 25.99 12.94 -36.80
N SER A 279 25.26 14.07 -36.76
CA SER A 279 25.82 15.37 -36.36
C SER A 279 26.01 15.54 -34.85
N ILE A 280 25.41 14.66 -34.04
CA ILE A 280 25.41 14.75 -32.57
C ILE A 280 26.56 13.88 -32.01
N PRO A 281 27.63 14.47 -31.46
CA PRO A 281 28.75 13.70 -30.92
C PRO A 281 28.40 13.11 -29.55
N ILE A 282 28.78 11.86 -29.33
CA ILE A 282 28.74 11.17 -28.03
C ILE A 282 30.14 11.12 -27.41
N LYS A 283 30.20 11.19 -26.08
CA LYS A 283 31.44 11.17 -25.28
C LYS A 283 31.31 10.15 -24.16
N ASP A 284 32.46 9.79 -23.59
CA ASP A 284 32.51 8.93 -22.42
C ASP A 284 31.58 9.44 -21.29
N MET A 285 30.91 8.49 -20.64
CA MET A 285 29.91 8.71 -19.59
C MET A 285 28.66 9.49 -19.99
N ASP A 286 28.43 9.74 -21.28
CA ASP A 286 27.14 10.29 -21.72
C ASP A 286 25.99 9.33 -21.39
N LEU A 287 24.85 9.91 -21.00
CA LEU A 287 23.57 9.21 -20.86
C LEU A 287 22.55 9.85 -21.80
N VAL A 288 22.16 9.10 -22.83
CA VAL A 288 21.12 9.49 -23.79
C VAL A 288 19.78 8.91 -23.35
N LYS A 289 18.75 9.77 -23.22
CA LYS A 289 17.39 9.37 -22.87
C LYS A 289 16.42 9.76 -23.98
N ILE A 290 15.69 8.78 -24.50
CA ILE A 290 14.62 8.98 -25.48
C ILE A 290 13.28 8.85 -24.78
N PHE A 291 12.48 9.91 -24.80
CA PHE A 291 11.17 9.94 -24.16
C PHE A 291 10.11 9.22 -25.01
N PRO A 292 9.01 8.74 -24.42
CA PRO A 292 7.86 8.29 -25.19
C PRO A 292 7.10 9.46 -25.81
N ILE A 293 6.45 9.25 -26.96
CA ILE A 293 5.41 10.15 -27.48
C ILE A 293 4.32 10.24 -26.42
N ASP A 294 3.94 11.47 -26.05
CA ASP A 294 2.83 11.69 -25.13
C ASP A 294 1.55 11.12 -25.75
N PHE A 295 0.84 10.24 -25.03
CA PHE A 295 -0.39 9.60 -25.50
C PHE A 295 -1.60 10.54 -25.48
N THR A 296 -1.42 11.85 -25.30
CA THR A 296 -2.50 12.82 -25.48
C THR A 296 -3.01 12.73 -26.92
N VAL A 297 -4.12 12.02 -27.10
CA VAL A 297 -4.88 11.99 -28.35
C VAL A 297 -5.34 13.42 -28.60
N ARG A 298 -4.73 14.05 -29.61
CA ARG A 298 -5.07 15.41 -30.05
C ARG A 298 -6.28 15.38 -30.98
N ASP A 299 -6.86 16.55 -31.25
CA ASP A 299 -8.00 16.72 -32.15
C ASP A 299 -9.27 15.96 -31.74
N GLN A 300 -9.58 15.95 -30.43
CA GLN A 300 -10.80 15.33 -29.91
C GLN A 300 -11.51 16.19 -28.86
N ALA A 301 -12.82 15.97 -28.74
CA ALA A 301 -13.66 16.43 -27.63
C ALA A 301 -14.29 15.21 -26.94
N ARG A 302 -14.59 15.35 -25.66
CA ARG A 302 -15.16 14.28 -24.84
C ARG A 302 -16.62 14.57 -24.53
N LEU A 303 -17.46 13.54 -24.64
CA LEU A 303 -18.86 13.57 -24.22
C LEU A 303 -19.07 12.60 -23.06
N ASP A 304 -19.55 13.12 -21.94
CA ASP A 304 -19.81 12.38 -20.71
C ASP A 304 -21.22 12.63 -20.18
N GLY A 305 -21.58 11.90 -19.12
CA GLY A 305 -22.82 12.09 -18.38
C GLY A 305 -23.98 11.28 -18.95
N TYR A 306 -25.19 11.82 -18.86
CA TYR A 306 -26.44 11.12 -19.09
C TYR A 306 -26.82 11.03 -20.58
N VAL A 307 -25.97 10.33 -21.34
CA VAL A 307 -26.09 10.08 -22.77
C VAL A 307 -26.00 8.58 -23.09
N LEU A 308 -26.48 8.17 -24.26
CA LEU A 308 -26.46 6.78 -24.73
C LEU A 308 -25.05 6.29 -25.08
N ARG A 309 -24.20 7.17 -25.62
CA ARG A 309 -22.85 6.84 -26.12
C ARG A 309 -21.81 7.84 -25.60
N PRO A 310 -21.38 7.74 -24.34
CA PRO A 310 -20.28 8.55 -23.82
C PRO A 310 -18.94 8.13 -24.44
N GLY A 311 -17.97 9.03 -24.50
CA GLY A 311 -16.62 8.74 -24.98
C GLY A 311 -15.94 9.90 -25.69
N PHE A 312 -14.84 9.58 -26.38
CA PHE A 312 -14.08 10.53 -27.18
C PHE A 312 -14.59 10.57 -28.62
N TYR A 313 -14.78 11.78 -29.14
CA TYR A 313 -15.21 12.05 -30.50
C TYR A 313 -14.18 12.91 -31.22
N THR A 314 -13.92 12.60 -32.49
CA THR A 314 -13.03 13.39 -33.33
C THR A 314 -13.56 14.81 -33.48
N LEU A 315 -12.75 15.80 -33.12
CA LEU A 315 -13.09 17.21 -33.26
C LEU A 315 -12.94 17.64 -34.72
N LYS A 316 -14.04 18.03 -35.35
CA LYS A 316 -14.04 18.58 -36.71
C LYS A 316 -13.94 20.10 -36.65
N SER A 317 -13.34 20.71 -37.68
CA SER A 317 -13.33 22.17 -37.80
C SER A 317 -14.76 22.73 -37.79
N GLY A 318 -15.04 23.66 -36.87
CA GLY A 318 -16.36 24.28 -36.71
C GLY A 318 -17.37 23.49 -35.86
N MET A 319 -16.98 22.36 -35.26
CA MET A 319 -17.86 21.50 -34.47
C MET A 319 -18.37 22.21 -33.20
N ARG A 320 -19.68 22.12 -32.94
CA ARG A 320 -20.35 22.72 -31.77
C ARG A 320 -20.98 21.65 -30.87
N VAL A 321 -21.47 22.07 -29.70
CA VAL A 321 -22.10 21.20 -28.70
C VAL A 321 -23.17 20.26 -29.29
N LYS A 322 -24.09 20.79 -30.12
CA LYS A 322 -25.14 19.96 -30.75
C LYS A 322 -24.58 18.85 -31.65
N ASP A 323 -23.45 19.11 -32.31
CA ASP A 323 -22.82 18.18 -33.26
C ASP A 323 -22.08 17.06 -32.52
N LEU A 324 -21.58 17.36 -31.30
CA LEU A 324 -21.00 16.37 -30.40
C LEU A 324 -22.06 15.47 -29.78
N ILE A 325 -23.15 16.06 -29.29
CA ILE A 325 -24.20 15.30 -28.59
C ILE A 325 -24.99 14.46 -29.60
N GLY A 326 -25.49 15.07 -30.69
CA GLY A 326 -26.38 14.41 -31.64
C GLY A 326 -27.82 14.25 -31.11
N THR A 327 -28.80 14.19 -32.01
CA THR A 327 -30.22 14.17 -31.64
C THR A 327 -30.70 12.83 -31.06
N ASP A 328 -29.98 11.74 -31.34
CA ASP A 328 -30.34 10.36 -30.95
C ASP A 328 -29.54 9.85 -29.75
N ASN A 329 -28.76 10.71 -29.09
CA ASN A 329 -27.80 10.29 -28.06
C ASN A 329 -28.20 10.70 -26.63
N LEU A 330 -29.28 11.44 -26.45
CA LEU A 330 -29.78 11.81 -25.12
C LEU A 330 -30.63 10.69 -24.52
N LEU A 331 -30.41 10.35 -23.25
CA LEU A 331 -31.23 9.39 -22.52
C LEU A 331 -32.56 10.03 -22.06
N PRO A 332 -33.67 9.28 -21.98
CA PRO A 332 -34.92 9.78 -21.40
C PRO A 332 -34.72 10.31 -19.97
N GLU A 333 -35.39 11.41 -19.60
CA GLU A 333 -35.23 12.11 -18.30
C GLU A 333 -33.84 12.76 -18.10
N TYR A 334 -33.21 13.24 -19.18
CA TYR A 334 -32.08 14.17 -19.06
C TYR A 334 -32.55 15.54 -18.53
N PHE A 335 -31.63 16.32 -17.95
CA PHE A 335 -31.91 17.68 -17.48
C PHE A 335 -31.76 18.69 -18.64
N PRO A 336 -32.84 19.34 -19.12
CA PRO A 336 -32.81 20.16 -20.33
C PRO A 336 -32.17 21.54 -20.12
N ASP A 337 -32.17 22.04 -18.88
CA ASP A 337 -31.89 23.44 -18.63
C ASP A 337 -30.40 23.75 -18.51
N THR A 338 -29.55 22.73 -18.37
CA THR A 338 -28.10 22.92 -18.20
C THR A 338 -27.30 21.69 -18.64
N LEU A 339 -26.18 21.94 -19.33
CA LEU A 339 -25.05 21.04 -19.46
C LEU A 339 -23.76 21.76 -19.03
N GLU A 340 -22.72 21.00 -18.70
CA GLU A 340 -21.40 21.53 -18.34
C GLU A 340 -20.39 21.28 -19.47
N ILE A 341 -19.60 22.30 -19.81
CA ILE A 341 -18.41 22.17 -20.66
C ILE A 341 -17.19 22.50 -19.80
N THR A 342 -16.30 21.54 -19.61
CA THR A 342 -14.99 21.78 -19.01
C THR A 342 -13.97 22.02 -20.12
N ARG A 343 -13.38 23.21 -20.16
CA ARG A 343 -12.39 23.63 -21.16
C ARG A 343 -11.03 23.84 -20.49
N LEU A 344 -9.97 23.36 -21.12
CA LEU A 344 -8.61 23.64 -20.66
C LEU A 344 -8.06 24.86 -21.40
N VAL A 345 -7.77 25.95 -20.67
CA VAL A 345 -7.36 27.22 -21.26
C VAL A 345 -5.83 27.32 -21.28
N PRO A 346 -5.17 27.44 -22.46
CA PRO A 346 -3.72 27.67 -22.53
C PRO A 346 -3.32 29.04 -21.94
N PRO A 347 -2.07 29.20 -21.46
CA PRO A 347 -0.94 28.27 -21.58
C PRO A 347 -0.79 27.27 -20.43
N ASP A 348 -1.45 27.50 -19.30
CA ASP A 348 -1.35 26.67 -18.09
C ASP A 348 -2.39 25.54 -18.04
N PHE A 349 -3.31 25.50 -19.01
CA PHE A 349 -4.34 24.47 -19.15
C PHE A 349 -5.20 24.32 -17.90
N HIS A 350 -5.46 25.43 -17.21
CA HIS A 350 -6.39 25.40 -16.09
C HIS A 350 -7.81 25.10 -16.59
N PRO A 351 -8.60 24.34 -15.82
CA PRO A 351 -9.97 24.00 -16.20
C PRO A 351 -10.91 25.19 -15.94
N GLU A 352 -11.58 25.66 -16.99
CA GLU A 352 -12.74 26.55 -16.90
C GLU A 352 -14.03 25.76 -17.14
N LYS A 353 -15.08 26.09 -16.38
CA LYS A 353 -16.41 25.48 -16.54
C LYS A 353 -17.37 26.49 -17.16
N LEU A 354 -17.98 26.09 -18.27
CA LEU A 354 -19.06 26.81 -18.93
C LEU A 354 -20.36 26.03 -18.73
N TYR A 355 -21.42 26.73 -18.37
CA TYR A 355 -22.75 26.15 -18.26
C TYR A 355 -23.64 26.77 -19.34
N VAL A 356 -24.29 25.93 -20.14
CA VAL A 356 -25.19 26.37 -21.21
C VAL A 356 -26.49 25.57 -21.19
N ASN A 357 -27.56 26.13 -21.72
CA ASN A 357 -28.86 25.45 -21.75
C ASN A 357 -28.85 24.36 -22.83
N LEU A 358 -29.02 23.10 -22.44
CA LEU A 358 -28.94 21.96 -23.34
C LEU A 358 -30.04 21.98 -24.40
N GLU A 359 -31.28 22.25 -24.01
CA GLU A 359 -32.39 22.29 -24.96
C GLU A 359 -32.19 23.36 -26.03
N ARG A 360 -31.79 24.58 -25.62
CA ARG A 360 -31.48 25.68 -26.54
C ARG A 360 -30.27 25.36 -27.42
N ALA A 361 -29.23 24.72 -26.88
CA ALA A 361 -28.08 24.28 -27.67
C ALA A 361 -28.49 23.27 -28.76
N MET A 362 -29.34 22.28 -28.42
CA MET A 362 -29.85 21.28 -29.36
C MET A 362 -30.78 21.87 -30.43
N LEU A 363 -31.51 22.94 -30.11
CA LEU A 363 -32.29 23.74 -31.07
C LEU A 363 -31.41 24.67 -31.94
N GLY A 364 -30.11 24.77 -31.64
CA GLY A 364 -29.13 25.52 -32.43
C GLY A 364 -29.02 27.00 -32.09
N HIS A 365 -29.51 27.44 -30.92
CA HIS A 365 -29.32 28.82 -30.46
C HIS A 365 -27.83 29.13 -30.26
N GLU A 366 -27.33 30.20 -30.88
CA GLU A 366 -25.88 30.48 -30.95
C GLU A 366 -25.23 30.71 -29.58
N GLU A 367 -25.98 31.28 -28.63
CA GLU A 367 -25.52 31.57 -27.26
C GLU A 367 -25.22 30.29 -26.46
N ASP A 368 -25.94 29.20 -26.74
CA ASP A 368 -25.85 27.93 -25.99
C ASP A 368 -25.13 26.83 -26.79
N ASN A 369 -25.16 26.90 -28.13
CA ASN A 369 -24.49 25.96 -29.01
C ASN A 369 -23.01 26.34 -29.23
N ILE A 370 -22.24 26.30 -28.15
CA ILE A 370 -20.83 26.75 -28.10
C ILE A 370 -19.94 25.98 -29.09
N LEU A 371 -18.98 26.69 -29.69
CA LEU A 371 -17.91 26.11 -30.51
C LEU A 371 -16.94 25.32 -29.64
N LEU A 372 -16.72 24.06 -29.97
CA LEU A 372 -15.84 23.16 -29.22
C LEU A 372 -14.39 23.35 -29.66
N THR A 373 -13.49 23.28 -28.68
CA THR A 373 -12.04 23.32 -28.85
C THR A 373 -11.40 22.02 -28.40
N GLU A 374 -10.12 21.84 -28.73
CA GLU A 374 -9.35 20.67 -28.29
C GLU A 374 -9.39 20.52 -26.77
N PHE A 375 -9.59 19.29 -26.29
CA PHE A 375 -9.72 18.93 -24.88
C PHE A 375 -11.00 19.36 -24.16
N ASP A 376 -11.99 19.93 -24.86
CA ASP A 376 -13.29 20.20 -24.25
C ASP A 376 -13.97 18.89 -23.80
N SER A 377 -14.53 18.92 -22.59
CA SER A 377 -15.33 17.84 -22.02
C SER A 377 -16.75 18.33 -21.76
N VAL A 378 -17.73 17.77 -22.49
CA VAL A 378 -19.15 18.13 -22.37
C VAL A 378 -19.84 17.07 -21.53
N ARG A 379 -20.43 17.46 -20.39
CA ARG A 379 -21.20 16.59 -19.50
C ARG A 379 -22.68 16.95 -19.54
N VAL A 380 -23.51 15.96 -19.88
CA VAL A 380 -24.97 16.05 -19.78
C VAL A 380 -25.42 15.53 -18.42
N TYR A 381 -26.31 16.26 -17.74
CA TYR A 381 -26.87 15.83 -16.46
C TYR A 381 -28.17 15.05 -16.63
N SER A 382 -28.42 14.09 -15.75
CA SER A 382 -29.75 13.52 -15.57
C SER A 382 -30.65 14.49 -14.80
N ARG A 383 -31.96 14.42 -15.02
CA ARG A 383 -32.93 15.21 -14.23
C ARG A 383 -32.76 14.97 -12.73
N PHE A 384 -32.42 13.75 -12.32
CA PHE A 384 -32.27 13.35 -10.92
C PHE A 384 -30.97 13.81 -10.26
N GLU A 385 -29.95 14.20 -11.05
CA GLU A 385 -28.75 14.86 -10.51
C GLU A 385 -29.01 16.34 -10.18
N MET A 386 -30.03 16.95 -10.81
CA MET A 386 -30.26 18.40 -10.78
C MET A 386 -31.58 18.80 -10.10
N GLU A 387 -32.56 17.90 -10.02
CA GLU A 387 -33.87 18.12 -9.40
C GLU A 387 -34.12 17.10 -8.27
N GLU A 388 -34.72 17.55 -7.17
CA GLU A 388 -35.11 16.69 -6.06
C GLU A 388 -36.25 15.76 -6.49
N MET A 389 -36.07 14.44 -6.33
CA MET A 389 -37.09 13.46 -6.75
C MET A 389 -38.39 13.67 -5.96
N PRO A 390 -39.55 13.86 -6.61
CA PRO A 390 -40.81 13.99 -5.90
C PRO A 390 -41.19 12.61 -5.34
N VAL A 391 -41.06 12.45 -4.03
CA VAL A 391 -41.43 11.23 -3.31
C VAL A 391 -42.56 11.50 -2.35
N VAL A 392 -43.37 10.49 -2.08
CA VAL A 392 -44.38 10.50 -1.02
C VAL A 392 -44.10 9.35 -0.07
N THR A 393 -44.35 9.55 1.22
CA THR A 393 -44.06 8.54 2.24
C THR A 393 -45.35 8.02 2.83
N ILE A 394 -45.46 6.71 2.98
CA ILE A 394 -46.56 6.08 3.71
C ILE A 394 -46.03 5.30 4.90
N SER A 395 -46.58 5.57 6.08
CA SER A 395 -46.10 5.05 7.36
C SER A 395 -47.25 4.55 8.24
N GLY A 396 -46.92 3.73 9.25
CA GLY A 396 -47.88 3.15 10.19
C GLY A 396 -48.48 1.81 9.75
N GLU A 397 -49.80 1.65 9.88
CA GLU A 397 -50.53 0.39 9.72
C GLU A 397 -50.84 0.01 8.27
N VAL A 398 -49.80 0.03 7.45
CA VAL A 398 -49.80 -0.48 6.07
C VAL A 398 -48.86 -1.67 5.94
N LEU A 399 -49.07 -2.54 4.95
CA LEU A 399 -48.28 -3.75 4.78
C LEU A 399 -46.82 -3.47 4.41
N ARG A 400 -46.57 -2.46 3.57
CA ARG A 400 -45.25 -2.04 3.10
C ARG A 400 -45.07 -0.53 3.31
N PRO A 401 -44.73 -0.07 4.53
CA PRO A 401 -44.39 1.33 4.76
C PRO A 401 -43.08 1.68 4.05
N GLY A 402 -42.94 2.92 3.62
CA GLY A 402 -41.76 3.40 2.91
C GLY A 402 -42.04 4.65 2.07
N SER A 403 -41.01 5.10 1.36
CA SER A 403 -41.10 6.19 0.40
C SER A 403 -41.31 5.63 -1.01
N TYR A 404 -42.28 6.18 -1.71
CA TYR A 404 -42.68 5.80 -3.05
C TYR A 404 -42.50 6.99 -3.99
N ARG A 405 -42.19 6.70 -5.25
CA ARG A 405 -42.04 7.73 -6.28
C ARG A 405 -43.42 8.29 -6.60
N LEU A 406 -43.58 9.61 -6.48
CA LEU A 406 -44.84 10.27 -6.81
C LEU A 406 -45.02 10.31 -8.33
N ASN A 407 -46.07 9.64 -8.81
CA ASN A 407 -46.49 9.71 -10.20
C ASN A 407 -47.43 10.89 -10.45
N LYS A 408 -47.51 11.34 -11.72
CA LYS A 408 -48.40 12.43 -12.10
C LYS A 408 -49.86 12.05 -11.81
N ASN A 409 -50.56 12.88 -11.06
CA ASN A 409 -51.96 12.73 -10.64
C ASN A 409 -52.24 11.62 -9.60
N GLU A 410 -51.22 11.16 -8.87
CA GLU A 410 -51.40 10.12 -7.85
C GLU A 410 -52.17 10.62 -6.61
N ARG A 411 -53.06 9.78 -6.08
CA ARG A 411 -53.92 10.11 -4.93
C ARG A 411 -53.66 9.18 -3.75
N VAL A 412 -54.14 9.56 -2.57
CA VAL A 412 -53.90 8.81 -1.32
C VAL A 412 -54.30 7.34 -1.40
N ALA A 413 -55.40 6.99 -2.08
CA ALA A 413 -55.82 5.60 -2.22
C ALA A 413 -54.86 4.77 -3.09
N ASP A 414 -54.19 5.40 -4.07
CA ASP A 414 -53.24 4.73 -4.96
C ASP A 414 -51.94 4.43 -4.20
N LEU A 415 -51.41 5.41 -3.46
CA LEU A 415 -50.25 5.21 -2.58
C LEU A 415 -50.49 4.12 -1.53
N VAL A 416 -51.70 4.05 -0.95
CA VAL A 416 -52.04 2.97 0.01
C VAL A 416 -52.02 1.60 -0.66
N LYS A 417 -52.45 1.49 -1.93
CA LYS A 417 -52.36 0.23 -2.69
C LYS A 417 -50.91 -0.13 -3.04
N GLU A 418 -50.09 0.84 -3.43
CA GLU A 418 -48.65 0.65 -3.67
C GLU A 418 -47.96 0.14 -2.40
N GLY A 419 -48.30 0.76 -1.26
CA GLY A 419 -47.97 0.34 0.11
C GLY A 419 -48.50 -1.03 0.54
N GLY A 420 -49.11 -1.79 -0.37
CA GLY A 420 -49.61 -3.14 -0.12
C GLY A 420 -50.93 -3.19 0.64
N ASN A 421 -51.65 -2.07 0.76
CA ASN A 421 -52.91 -1.91 1.51
C ASN A 421 -52.73 -1.86 3.05
N LEU A 422 -53.84 -1.59 3.76
CA LEU A 422 -53.90 -1.46 5.22
C LEU A 422 -53.72 -2.82 5.91
N LYS A 423 -53.04 -2.82 7.07
CA LYS A 423 -53.04 -3.94 8.01
C LYS A 423 -54.40 -4.06 8.70
N ARG A 424 -54.73 -5.25 9.23
CA ARG A 424 -56.03 -5.53 9.91
C ARG A 424 -56.36 -4.57 11.05
N GLN A 425 -55.36 -4.01 11.72
CA GLN A 425 -55.52 -3.06 12.83
C GLN A 425 -55.41 -1.57 12.42
N GLY A 426 -55.23 -1.29 11.12
CA GLY A 426 -55.10 0.06 10.59
C GLY A 426 -56.44 0.80 10.61
N TYR A 427 -56.42 2.04 11.10
CA TYR A 427 -57.62 2.85 11.22
C TYR A 427 -57.91 3.59 9.92
N ALA A 428 -58.84 3.05 9.11
CA ALA A 428 -59.16 3.61 7.80
C ALA A 428 -59.96 4.94 7.87
N LYS A 429 -60.76 5.17 8.92
CA LYS A 429 -61.70 6.30 8.99
C LYS A 429 -61.04 7.66 9.25
N LYS A 430 -59.80 7.68 9.73
CA LYS A 430 -59.08 8.91 10.04
C LYS A 430 -57.58 8.75 9.81
N VAL A 431 -57.19 8.82 8.55
CA VAL A 431 -55.78 8.82 8.13
C VAL A 431 -55.28 10.26 8.03
N GLU A 432 -54.06 10.48 8.49
CA GLU A 432 -53.42 11.79 8.54
C GLU A 432 -52.46 11.93 7.36
N ILE A 433 -52.67 12.93 6.50
CA ILE A 433 -51.72 13.35 5.47
C ILE A 433 -51.02 14.61 5.99
N ARG A 434 -49.74 14.52 6.27
CA ARG A 434 -48.92 15.67 6.67
C ARG A 434 -48.32 16.29 5.42
N ARG A 435 -48.61 17.56 5.22
CA ARG A 435 -48.19 18.34 4.05
C ARG A 435 -47.46 19.59 4.48
N LEU A 436 -46.47 20.00 3.69
CA LEU A 436 -45.71 21.22 3.91
C LEU A 436 -46.27 22.35 3.05
N ARG A 437 -46.58 23.50 3.65
CA ARG A 437 -46.96 24.72 2.92
C ARG A 437 -45.79 25.70 2.92
N TYR A 438 -45.35 26.08 1.73
CA TYR A 438 -44.29 27.07 1.55
C TYR A 438 -44.89 28.49 1.61
N GLY A 439 -44.68 29.20 2.72
CA GLY A 439 -44.93 30.63 2.84
C GLY A 439 -43.72 31.47 2.39
N LYS A 440 -43.86 32.79 2.29
CA LYS A 440 -42.76 33.70 1.88
C LYS A 440 -41.49 33.57 2.74
N ASP A 441 -41.61 33.25 4.03
CA ASP A 441 -40.48 33.22 4.97
C ASP A 441 -40.36 31.93 5.81
N ARG A 442 -41.35 31.02 5.78
CA ARG A 442 -41.36 29.78 6.59
C ARG A 442 -42.14 28.64 5.93
N ILE A 443 -41.66 27.42 6.13
CA ILE A 443 -42.37 26.18 5.81
C ILE A 443 -43.27 25.83 7.01
N VAL A 444 -44.58 25.75 6.79
CA VAL A 444 -45.56 25.43 7.85
C VAL A 444 -46.17 24.05 7.56
N PRO A 445 -45.95 23.05 8.43
CA PRO A 445 -46.63 21.77 8.30
C PRO A 445 -48.11 21.92 8.66
N TYR A 446 -48.99 21.27 7.90
CA TYR A 446 -50.40 21.13 8.24
C TYR A 446 -50.88 19.70 7.93
N SER A 447 -51.87 19.24 8.68
CA SER A 447 -52.41 17.89 8.52
C SER A 447 -53.79 17.94 7.85
N VAL A 448 -53.97 17.13 6.82
CA VAL A 448 -55.26 16.84 6.17
C VAL A 448 -55.71 15.47 6.65
N TYR A 449 -56.95 15.37 7.14
CA TYR A 449 -57.51 14.08 7.57
C TYR A 449 -58.46 13.54 6.51
N VAL A 450 -58.32 12.26 6.19
CA VAL A 450 -59.13 11.57 5.18
C VAL A 450 -59.68 10.25 5.71
N ASP A 451 -60.88 9.89 5.23
CA ASP A 451 -61.47 8.58 5.40
C ASP A 451 -61.12 7.70 4.18
N LEU A 452 -60.23 6.73 4.38
CA LEU A 452 -59.79 5.83 3.31
C LEU A 452 -60.90 4.88 2.83
N GLU A 453 -61.90 4.56 3.66
CA GLU A 453 -63.02 3.70 3.22
C GLU A 453 -63.82 4.42 2.13
N GLU A 454 -64.03 5.72 2.29
CA GLU A 454 -64.69 6.57 1.30
C GLU A 454 -63.77 6.91 0.12
N ALA A 455 -62.46 7.07 0.35
CA ALA A 455 -61.49 7.27 -0.71
C ALA A 455 -61.44 6.07 -1.67
N PHE A 456 -61.46 4.84 -1.15
CA PHE A 456 -61.49 3.62 -1.97
C PHE A 456 -62.78 3.44 -2.78
N LYS A 457 -63.90 4.01 -2.32
CA LYS A 457 -65.18 4.06 -3.06
C LYS A 457 -65.20 5.15 -4.13
N GLY A 458 -64.14 5.93 -4.27
CA GLY A 458 -63.99 6.97 -5.30
C GLY A 458 -64.52 8.35 -4.89
N ASN A 459 -64.75 8.61 -3.60
CA ASN A 459 -65.14 9.94 -3.14
C ASN A 459 -64.00 10.95 -3.37
N PRO A 460 -64.15 11.96 -4.25
CA PRO A 460 -63.06 12.87 -4.59
C PRO A 460 -62.59 13.76 -3.43
N ALA A 461 -63.46 14.03 -2.45
CA ALA A 461 -63.13 14.84 -1.28
C ALA A 461 -62.27 14.07 -0.26
N GLN A 462 -62.34 12.74 -0.27
CA GLN A 462 -61.59 11.85 0.64
C GLN A 462 -60.36 11.24 -0.05
N ASN A 463 -60.40 11.06 -1.37
CA ASN A 463 -59.26 10.60 -2.16
C ASN A 463 -58.36 11.77 -2.59
N VAL A 464 -57.71 12.42 -1.62
CA VAL A 464 -56.90 13.64 -1.82
C VAL A 464 -55.73 13.40 -2.81
N LEU A 465 -55.50 14.38 -3.69
CA LEU A 465 -54.34 14.42 -4.60
C LEU A 465 -53.06 14.67 -3.80
N LEU A 466 -52.06 13.82 -3.98
CA LEU A 466 -50.80 13.91 -3.26
C LEU A 466 -49.88 14.98 -3.87
N GLU A 467 -49.14 15.66 -3.01
CA GLU A 467 -48.09 16.61 -3.36
C GLU A 467 -46.71 16.03 -3.03
N PRO A 468 -45.63 16.50 -3.67
CA PRO A 468 -44.28 16.08 -3.33
C PRO A 468 -44.01 16.23 -1.83
N PHE A 469 -43.43 15.19 -1.24
CA PHE A 469 -43.04 15.07 0.17
C PHE A 469 -44.19 14.96 1.18
N ASP A 470 -45.41 14.67 0.72
CA ASP A 470 -46.49 14.28 1.64
C ASP A 470 -46.13 13.02 2.44
N GLU A 471 -46.48 13.03 3.73
CA GLU A 471 -46.41 11.86 4.61
C GLU A 471 -47.83 11.38 4.97
N VAL A 472 -48.23 10.21 4.47
CA VAL A 472 -49.50 9.55 4.79
C VAL A 472 -49.30 8.60 5.97
N VAL A 473 -49.89 8.94 7.12
CA VAL A 473 -49.75 8.21 8.38
C VAL A 473 -51.04 7.47 8.70
N VAL A 474 -50.99 6.13 8.63
CA VAL A 474 -52.09 5.26 9.05
C VAL A 474 -51.88 4.83 10.50
N LYS A 475 -52.70 5.34 11.42
CA LYS A 475 -52.60 4.97 12.85
C LYS A 475 -53.32 3.66 13.15
N LYS A 476 -53.02 3.06 14.31
CA LYS A 476 -53.80 1.94 14.87
C LYS A 476 -55.16 2.45 15.35
N TRP A 477 -56.20 1.64 15.23
CA TRP A 477 -57.58 1.93 15.70
C TRP A 477 -57.67 2.42 17.17
N ASP A 478 -56.67 2.13 18.00
CA ASP A 478 -56.74 2.18 19.46
C ASP A 478 -55.76 3.18 20.12
N GLN A 479 -55.23 4.14 19.36
CA GLN A 479 -54.17 5.02 19.89
C GLN A 479 -54.68 6.20 20.73
N ASP A 480 -55.94 6.63 20.58
CA ASP A 480 -56.47 7.81 21.27
C ASP A 480 -57.20 7.50 22.60
N ASN A 481 -57.33 6.22 23.02
CA ASN A 481 -58.06 5.83 24.24
C ASN A 481 -57.40 4.73 25.10
N ALA A 482 -56.15 4.32 24.80
CA ALA A 482 -55.49 3.30 25.59
C ALA A 482 -55.04 3.86 26.96
N ARG A 483 -55.66 3.41 28.05
CA ARG A 483 -55.08 3.55 29.40
C ARG A 483 -53.73 2.83 29.36
N VAL A 484 -52.63 3.50 29.71
CA VAL A 484 -51.28 2.92 29.71
C VAL A 484 -50.65 2.96 31.09
N VAL A 485 -49.76 2.01 31.34
CA VAL A 485 -48.86 1.94 32.50
C VAL A 485 -47.43 1.85 32.00
N ARG A 486 -46.48 2.40 32.74
CA ARG A 486 -45.06 2.39 32.37
C ARG A 486 -44.27 1.54 33.34
N ILE A 487 -43.33 0.75 32.84
CA ILE A 487 -42.35 0.03 33.68
C ILE A 487 -40.93 0.32 33.21
N ASN A 488 -40.10 0.74 34.16
CA ASN A 488 -38.73 1.19 33.95
C ASN A 488 -37.76 0.41 34.86
N GLY A 489 -36.48 0.38 34.49
CA GLY A 489 -35.42 -0.24 35.27
C GLY A 489 -35.08 -1.68 34.87
N GLU A 490 -34.82 -2.56 35.84
CA GLU A 490 -34.26 -3.91 35.63
C GLU A 490 -35.30 -4.96 35.19
N VAL A 491 -36.00 -4.68 34.10
CA VAL A 491 -36.86 -5.63 33.36
C VAL A 491 -36.31 -5.86 31.95
N HIS A 492 -36.72 -6.96 31.29
CA HIS A 492 -36.19 -7.30 29.96
C HIS A 492 -36.64 -6.33 28.87
N ARG A 493 -37.87 -5.82 28.95
CA ARG A 493 -38.45 -4.88 28.00
C ARG A 493 -39.04 -3.68 28.75
N PRO A 494 -38.24 -2.69 29.16
CA PRO A 494 -38.78 -1.46 29.73
C PRO A 494 -39.58 -0.69 28.68
N GLY A 495 -40.64 0.00 29.11
CA GLY A 495 -41.50 0.76 28.20
C GLY A 495 -42.93 0.94 28.70
N GLU A 496 -43.79 1.39 27.79
CA GLU A 496 -45.22 1.60 28.03
C GLU A 496 -46.02 0.38 27.59
N TYR A 497 -46.93 -0.04 28.47
CA TYR A 497 -47.81 -1.18 28.28
C TYR A 497 -49.26 -0.73 28.38
N ARG A 498 -50.12 -1.40 27.62
CA ARG A 498 -51.56 -1.17 27.68
C ARG A 498 -52.10 -1.72 29.01
N LEU A 499 -52.82 -0.87 29.75
CA LEU A 499 -53.53 -1.27 30.95
C LEU A 499 -54.83 -1.99 30.56
N VAL A 500 -54.98 -3.22 31.04
CA VAL A 500 -56.22 -3.99 30.96
C VAL A 500 -56.92 -3.94 32.32
N ASP A 501 -58.26 -4.02 32.35
CA ASP A 501 -59.00 -4.01 33.62
C ASP A 501 -58.59 -5.20 34.49
N GLY A 502 -58.25 -4.93 35.75
CA GLY A 502 -57.76 -5.96 36.68
C GLY A 502 -56.24 -6.16 36.70
N MET A 503 -55.49 -5.55 35.79
CA MET A 503 -54.04 -5.77 35.66
C MET A 503 -53.26 -5.41 36.93
N THR A 504 -52.39 -6.32 37.36
CA THR A 504 -51.54 -6.19 38.54
C THR A 504 -50.07 -5.93 38.17
N ILE A 505 -49.25 -5.58 39.17
CA ILE A 505 -47.80 -5.40 38.95
C ILE A 505 -47.12 -6.69 38.47
N ALA A 506 -47.54 -7.87 38.94
CA ALA A 506 -47.01 -9.14 38.46
C ALA A 506 -47.33 -9.37 36.97
N ASP A 507 -48.55 -9.02 36.53
CA ASP A 507 -48.95 -9.11 35.12
C ASP A 507 -48.11 -8.16 34.26
N LEU A 508 -47.90 -6.92 34.71
CA LEU A 508 -47.04 -5.95 34.01
C LEU A 508 -45.60 -6.43 33.89
N ILE A 509 -45.06 -7.04 34.95
CA ILE A 509 -43.71 -7.61 34.94
C ILE A 509 -43.63 -8.77 33.93
N HIS A 510 -44.65 -9.61 33.86
CA HIS A 510 -44.71 -10.72 32.90
C HIS A 510 -44.72 -10.20 31.45
N GLU A 511 -45.58 -9.22 31.16
CA GLU A 511 -45.65 -8.55 29.86
C GLU A 511 -44.33 -7.88 29.47
N ALA A 512 -43.62 -7.31 30.46
CA ALA A 512 -42.29 -6.74 30.30
C ALA A 512 -41.15 -7.76 30.10
N GLY A 513 -41.48 -9.04 29.93
CA GLY A 513 -40.52 -10.12 29.71
C GLY A 513 -39.83 -10.59 31.00
N ASN A 514 -40.50 -10.43 32.15
CA ASN A 514 -39.99 -10.68 33.49
C ASN A 514 -38.82 -9.79 33.91
N ILE A 515 -38.47 -9.91 35.20
CA ILE A 515 -37.39 -9.17 35.85
C ILE A 515 -36.02 -9.74 35.44
N LYS A 516 -35.01 -8.88 35.28
CA LYS A 516 -33.61 -9.28 35.09
C LYS A 516 -33.01 -9.83 36.39
N ARG A 517 -31.98 -10.69 36.30
CA ARG A 517 -31.25 -11.22 37.47
C ARG A 517 -30.58 -10.14 38.33
N THR A 518 -30.42 -8.95 37.76
CA THR A 518 -29.79 -7.76 38.33
C THR A 518 -30.77 -6.87 39.10
N ALA A 519 -32.05 -7.22 39.18
CA ALA A 519 -33.05 -6.40 39.84
C ALA A 519 -33.11 -6.63 41.36
N TYR A 520 -33.41 -5.56 42.09
CA TYR A 520 -33.67 -5.59 43.52
C TYR A 520 -35.14 -5.94 43.78
N LEU A 521 -35.39 -7.17 44.23
CA LEU A 521 -36.75 -7.72 44.36
C LEU A 521 -37.49 -7.28 45.62
N GLN A 522 -36.77 -6.83 46.64
CA GLN A 522 -37.33 -6.53 47.96
C GLN A 522 -38.11 -5.21 47.99
N ASN A 523 -37.82 -4.28 47.06
CA ASN A 523 -38.41 -2.96 47.05
C ASN A 523 -38.42 -2.37 45.64
N ALA A 524 -39.58 -2.41 45.00
CA ALA A 524 -39.91 -1.62 43.82
C ALA A 524 -40.87 -0.49 44.19
N GLU A 525 -40.85 0.55 43.37
CA GLU A 525 -41.60 1.78 43.62
C GLU A 525 -42.61 1.96 42.50
N ILE A 526 -43.89 2.05 42.84
CA ILE A 526 -44.97 2.44 41.93
C ILE A 526 -45.26 3.92 42.20
N VAL A 527 -45.06 4.76 41.20
CA VAL A 527 -45.43 6.18 41.27
C VAL A 527 -46.85 6.31 40.74
N ARG A 528 -47.79 6.67 41.62
CA ARG A 528 -49.20 6.87 41.28
C ARG A 528 -49.58 8.34 41.34
N LEU A 529 -50.35 8.80 40.36
CA LEU A 529 -50.88 10.15 40.31
C LEU A 529 -52.28 10.20 40.96
N LYS A 530 -52.50 11.18 41.84
CA LYS A 530 -53.82 11.52 42.38
C LYS A 530 -54.21 12.92 41.90
N VAL A 531 -55.30 12.99 41.16
CA VAL A 531 -55.86 14.27 40.69
C VAL A 531 -56.91 14.73 41.69
N THR A 532 -56.72 15.89 42.31
CA THR A 532 -57.72 16.52 43.20
C THR A 532 -58.00 17.93 42.69
N GLY A 533 -59.15 18.14 42.05
CA GLY A 533 -59.48 19.42 41.41
C GLY A 533 -58.48 19.78 40.31
N SER A 534 -57.82 20.93 40.43
CA SER A 534 -56.85 21.46 39.47
C SER A 534 -55.39 21.06 39.77
N SER A 535 -55.13 20.21 40.76
CA SER A 535 -53.78 19.83 41.19
C SER A 535 -53.54 18.34 41.07
N VAL A 536 -52.38 17.97 40.53
CA VAL A 536 -51.91 16.58 40.41
C VAL A 536 -50.81 16.37 41.44
N THR A 537 -51.00 15.42 42.36
CA THR A 537 -49.98 15.01 43.33
C THR A 537 -49.54 13.57 43.05
N SER A 538 -48.23 13.33 42.98
CA SER A 538 -47.65 11.99 42.91
C SER A 538 -47.33 11.48 44.31
N TYR A 539 -47.57 10.20 44.59
CA TYR A 539 -47.09 9.54 45.80
C TYR A 539 -46.51 8.16 45.48
N PRO A 540 -45.41 7.77 46.13
CA PRO A 540 -44.79 6.47 45.90
C PRO A 540 -45.49 5.37 46.70
N ILE A 541 -45.67 4.21 46.09
CA ILE A 541 -46.12 2.97 46.72
C ILE A 541 -44.97 1.98 46.63
N THR A 542 -44.46 1.55 47.78
CA THR A 542 -43.38 0.58 47.88
C THR A 542 -43.96 -0.84 47.91
N VAL A 543 -43.44 -1.72 47.05
CA VAL A 543 -43.89 -3.12 46.94
C VAL A 543 -42.72 -4.09 46.88
N SER A 544 -42.86 -5.26 47.51
CA SER A 544 -41.93 -6.38 47.34
C SER A 544 -42.31 -7.14 46.08
N LEU A 545 -41.42 -7.15 45.07
CA LEU A 545 -41.64 -7.86 43.82
C LEU A 545 -41.58 -9.39 44.01
N ASP A 546 -40.76 -9.86 44.96
CA ASP A 546 -40.68 -11.29 45.30
C ASP A 546 -42.02 -11.81 45.84
N ASP A 547 -42.69 -11.04 46.68
CA ASP A 547 -43.99 -11.40 47.23
C ASP A 547 -45.10 -11.24 46.18
N ALA A 548 -45.04 -10.18 45.36
CA ALA A 548 -45.99 -9.96 44.27
C ALA A 548 -45.96 -11.10 43.24
N LEU A 549 -44.76 -11.55 42.83
CA LEU A 549 -44.58 -12.64 41.87
C LEU A 549 -44.95 -14.02 42.44
N ARG A 550 -44.93 -14.19 43.78
CA ARG A 550 -45.43 -15.38 44.47
C ARG A 550 -46.94 -15.35 44.72
N GLY A 551 -47.62 -14.28 44.32
CA GLY A 551 -49.06 -14.15 44.40
C GLY A 551 -49.59 -13.63 45.74
N ASP A 552 -48.77 -12.97 46.56
CA ASP A 552 -49.24 -12.27 47.76
C ASP A 552 -50.21 -11.12 47.36
N PRO A 553 -51.49 -11.17 47.76
CA PRO A 553 -52.47 -10.15 47.41
C PRO A 553 -52.15 -8.74 47.93
N GLN A 554 -51.35 -8.62 49.00
CA GLN A 554 -50.94 -7.32 49.55
C GLN A 554 -49.77 -6.70 48.78
N ALA A 555 -48.91 -7.53 48.18
CA ALA A 555 -47.77 -7.08 47.39
C ALA A 555 -48.09 -6.95 45.89
N ASN A 556 -49.03 -7.76 45.38
CA ASN A 556 -49.44 -7.74 43.98
C ASN A 556 -50.46 -6.62 43.68
N VAL A 557 -50.00 -5.38 43.81
CA VAL A 557 -50.82 -4.16 43.68
C VAL A 557 -51.47 -4.08 42.30
N GLN A 558 -52.78 -3.82 42.28
CA GLN A 558 -53.53 -3.52 41.06
C GLN A 558 -53.15 -2.15 40.50
N LEU A 559 -52.84 -2.09 39.21
CA LEU A 559 -52.36 -0.90 38.53
C LEU A 559 -53.50 0.02 38.06
N GLN A 560 -53.20 1.31 37.99
CA GLN A 560 -54.07 2.37 37.50
C GLN A 560 -53.44 3.06 36.29
N GLY A 561 -54.26 3.79 35.51
CA GLY A 561 -53.77 4.51 34.35
C GLY A 561 -52.71 5.53 34.75
N HIS A 562 -51.61 5.59 33.99
CA HIS A 562 -50.44 6.42 34.24
C HIS A 562 -49.58 6.03 35.46
N ASP A 563 -49.80 4.85 36.06
CA ASP A 563 -48.84 4.33 37.04
C ASP A 563 -47.48 4.09 36.37
N GLU A 564 -46.41 4.48 37.07
CA GLU A 564 -45.04 4.19 36.67
C GLU A 564 -44.36 3.26 37.68
N VAL A 565 -44.02 2.05 37.26
CA VAL A 565 -43.32 1.06 38.06
C VAL A 565 -41.82 1.17 37.83
N MET A 566 -41.06 1.44 38.88
CA MET A 566 -39.61 1.52 38.88
C MET A 566 -39.00 0.29 39.54
N VAL A 567 -38.35 -0.55 38.73
CA VAL A 567 -37.62 -1.74 39.20
C VAL A 567 -36.15 -1.39 39.34
N ARG A 568 -35.67 -1.21 40.56
CA ARG A 568 -34.29 -0.79 40.82
C ARG A 568 -33.29 -1.93 40.56
N ARG A 569 -32.06 -1.56 40.23
CA ARG A 569 -30.92 -2.49 40.16
C ARG A 569 -30.45 -2.86 41.57
N LEU A 570 -30.06 -4.11 41.77
CA LEU A 570 -29.35 -4.60 42.95
C LEU A 570 -28.14 -3.69 43.19
N PRO A 571 -28.05 -3.06 44.37
CA PRO A 571 -26.86 -2.31 44.76
C PRO A 571 -25.62 -3.21 44.66
N GLU A 572 -24.51 -2.68 44.16
CA GLU A 572 -23.22 -3.38 44.02
C GLU A 572 -23.14 -4.50 42.98
N TRP A 573 -24.13 -4.63 42.08
CA TRP A 573 -24.02 -5.55 40.94
C TRP A 573 -23.04 -5.02 39.87
N MET A 574 -21.90 -5.69 39.67
CA MET A 574 -20.95 -5.41 38.59
C MET A 574 -21.35 -6.15 37.31
N ASP A 575 -21.40 -5.46 36.17
CA ASP A 575 -21.65 -6.07 34.85
C ASP A 575 -20.56 -7.12 34.53
N GLU A 576 -20.88 -8.18 33.76
CA GLU A 576 -19.97 -9.34 33.57
C GLU A 576 -18.59 -8.97 33.01
N THR A 577 -18.50 -7.97 32.15
CA THR A 577 -17.23 -7.47 31.60
C THR A 577 -16.40 -6.68 32.60
N ASP A 578 -17.03 -6.22 33.67
CA ASP A 578 -16.42 -5.31 34.64
C ASP A 578 -16.01 -6.03 35.95
N ARG A 579 -16.22 -7.34 35.99
CA ARG A 579 -15.80 -8.21 37.09
C ARG A 579 -14.39 -8.74 36.96
N TYR A 580 -13.72 -8.51 35.84
CA TYR A 580 -12.45 -9.17 35.56
C TYR A 580 -11.33 -8.19 35.23
N VAL A 581 -10.12 -8.57 35.64
CA VAL A 581 -8.86 -7.97 35.19
C VAL A 581 -8.00 -9.02 34.52
N ILE A 582 -7.05 -8.58 33.71
CA ILE A 582 -6.18 -9.47 32.93
C ILE A 582 -4.73 -9.28 33.37
N LEU A 583 -4.08 -10.36 33.80
CA LEU A 583 -2.64 -10.41 34.05
C LEU A 583 -1.94 -11.16 32.91
N LYS A 584 -0.92 -10.56 32.30
CA LYS A 584 -0.17 -11.11 31.16
C LYS A 584 1.34 -11.08 31.42
N GLY A 585 2.06 -11.96 30.73
CA GLY A 585 3.52 -12.02 30.75
C GLY A 585 4.08 -12.73 31.98
N GLU A 586 5.16 -12.19 32.54
CA GLU A 586 6.00 -12.78 33.59
C GLU A 586 5.39 -12.70 35.01
N VAL A 587 4.18 -13.22 35.14
CA VAL A 587 3.49 -13.50 36.41
C VAL A 587 3.46 -15.03 36.59
N GLN A 588 3.50 -15.56 37.82
CA GLN A 588 3.53 -17.02 38.04
C GLN A 588 2.34 -17.74 37.40
N PHE A 589 1.15 -17.13 37.50
CA PHE A 589 -0.07 -17.62 36.85
C PHE A 589 -0.74 -16.48 36.05
N PRO A 590 -0.37 -16.26 34.78
CA PRO A 590 -1.05 -15.28 33.93
C PRO A 590 -2.47 -15.75 33.61
N GLY A 591 -3.41 -14.81 33.45
CA GLY A 591 -4.81 -15.15 33.19
C GLY A 591 -5.78 -14.04 33.55
N THR A 592 -7.07 -14.39 33.48
CA THR A 592 -8.17 -13.48 33.81
C THR A 592 -8.63 -13.75 35.24
N TYR A 593 -8.63 -12.71 36.07
CA TYR A 593 -8.94 -12.80 37.49
C TYR A 593 -10.23 -12.04 37.80
N PRO A 594 -11.19 -12.68 38.51
CA PRO A 594 -12.32 -11.94 39.05
C PRO A 594 -11.84 -11.00 40.14
N ILE A 595 -12.35 -9.78 40.13
CA ILE A 595 -12.09 -8.74 41.12
C ILE A 595 -13.32 -8.44 41.97
N PHE A 596 -13.09 -8.05 43.22
CA PHE A 596 -14.12 -7.53 44.11
C PHE A 596 -14.05 -6.00 44.21
N LYS A 597 -15.17 -5.39 44.61
CA LYS A 597 -15.21 -3.93 44.87
C LYS A 597 -14.15 -3.56 45.92
N GLY A 598 -13.32 -2.56 45.63
CA GLY A 598 -12.21 -2.16 46.49
C GLY A 598 -10.94 -3.01 46.37
N GLU A 599 -10.93 -4.07 45.54
CA GLU A 599 -9.77 -4.95 45.43
C GLU A 599 -8.58 -4.22 44.77
N LYS A 600 -7.41 -4.42 45.37
CA LYS A 600 -6.15 -3.76 45.00
C LYS A 600 -5.30 -4.64 44.08
N LEU A 601 -4.47 -4.01 43.26
CA LEU A 601 -3.57 -4.71 42.33
C LEU A 601 -2.69 -5.76 43.03
N SER A 602 -2.14 -5.42 44.20
CA SER A 602 -1.31 -6.33 45.01
C SER A 602 -2.06 -7.59 45.46
N SER A 603 -3.37 -7.49 45.71
CA SER A 603 -4.22 -8.64 46.07
C SER A 603 -4.30 -9.65 44.93
N VAL A 604 -4.57 -9.17 43.72
CA VAL A 604 -4.67 -10.03 42.53
C VAL A 604 -3.31 -10.62 42.17
N LEU A 605 -2.23 -9.85 42.30
CA LEU A 605 -0.86 -10.36 42.10
C LEU A 605 -0.50 -11.47 43.09
N ARG A 606 -0.89 -11.37 44.38
CA ARG A 606 -0.71 -12.47 45.35
C ARG A 606 -1.46 -13.73 44.94
N ARG A 607 -2.72 -13.58 44.50
CA ARG A 607 -3.53 -14.70 44.01
C ARG A 607 -2.93 -15.34 42.75
N ALA A 608 -2.26 -14.54 41.93
CA ALA A 608 -1.54 -15.00 40.76
C ALA A 608 -0.14 -15.56 41.07
N GLY A 609 0.22 -15.74 42.35
CA GLY A 609 1.50 -16.29 42.79
C GLY A 609 2.67 -15.30 42.80
N GLY A 610 2.42 -14.02 42.53
CA GLY A 610 3.46 -12.99 42.36
C GLY A 610 4.13 -13.06 40.99
N TYR A 611 5.31 -12.46 40.88
CA TYR A 611 6.06 -12.39 39.63
C TYR A 611 6.95 -13.62 39.42
N THR A 612 7.32 -13.91 38.17
CA THR A 612 8.39 -14.89 37.89
C THR A 612 9.76 -14.29 38.22
N ASN A 613 10.81 -15.12 38.25
CA ASN A 613 12.19 -14.67 38.39
C ASN A 613 12.75 -13.98 37.13
N LYS A 614 12.01 -13.96 36.03
CA LYS A 614 12.37 -13.29 34.77
C LYS A 614 11.62 -11.98 34.55
N ALA A 615 10.71 -11.65 35.45
CA ALA A 615 9.84 -10.49 35.37
C ALA A 615 10.63 -9.18 35.37
N TYR A 616 10.38 -8.35 34.36
CA TYR A 616 10.95 -7.02 34.29
C TYR A 616 9.93 -5.96 34.72
N LEU A 617 9.90 -5.68 36.02
CA LEU A 617 8.90 -4.80 36.64
C LEU A 617 8.93 -3.36 36.10
N LYS A 618 10.11 -2.85 35.76
CA LYS A 618 10.26 -1.52 35.15
C LYS A 618 9.69 -1.43 33.73
N GLY A 619 9.44 -2.55 33.06
CA GLY A 619 8.76 -2.61 31.76
C GLY A 619 7.26 -2.88 31.86
N GLY A 620 6.71 -2.90 33.08
CA GLY A 620 5.30 -3.20 33.30
C GLY A 620 4.36 -2.21 32.61
N LYS A 621 3.33 -2.73 31.95
CA LYS A 621 2.33 -1.94 31.24
C LYS A 621 0.96 -2.17 31.88
N PHE A 622 0.41 -1.12 32.48
CA PHE A 622 -0.96 -1.11 33.01
C PHE A 622 -1.88 -0.32 32.08
N THR A 623 -3.02 -0.90 31.72
CA THR A 623 -4.02 -0.26 30.85
C THR A 623 -5.40 -0.29 31.49
N ARG A 624 -6.15 0.80 31.33
CA ARG A 624 -7.52 0.96 31.83
C ARG A 624 -8.45 1.51 30.76
N ARG A 625 -9.63 0.90 30.64
CA ARG A 625 -10.64 1.28 29.63
C ARG A 625 -11.08 2.74 29.74
N SER A 626 -11.41 3.22 30.95
CA SER A 626 -11.84 4.62 31.15
C SER A 626 -10.76 5.64 30.77
N VAL A 627 -9.48 5.30 31.00
CA VAL A 627 -8.34 6.14 30.59
C VAL A 627 -8.17 6.10 29.07
N ARG A 628 -8.34 4.94 28.44
CA ARG A 628 -8.30 4.79 26.98
C ARG A 628 -9.31 5.70 26.30
N ASP A 629 -10.55 5.66 26.77
CA ASP A 629 -11.63 6.42 26.15
C ASP A 629 -11.42 7.93 26.35
N LEU A 630 -10.84 8.35 27.50
CA LEU A 630 -10.44 9.74 27.73
C LEU A 630 -9.27 10.19 26.84
N GLN A 631 -8.24 9.35 26.71
CA GLN A 631 -7.10 9.61 25.82
C GLN A 631 -7.52 9.69 24.35
N GLN A 632 -8.44 8.81 23.92
CA GLN A 632 -8.96 8.82 22.56
C GLN A 632 -9.69 10.13 22.25
N ARG A 633 -10.60 10.59 23.14
CA ARG A 633 -11.28 11.88 22.94
C ARG A 633 -10.30 13.05 22.85
N ARG A 634 -9.27 13.07 23.70
CA ARG A 634 -8.22 14.11 23.63
C ARG A 634 -7.44 14.04 22.31
N MET A 635 -7.16 12.83 21.82
CA MET A 635 -6.48 12.65 20.55
C MET A 635 -7.34 13.13 19.38
N ASP A 636 -8.63 12.79 19.39
CA ASP A 636 -9.60 13.24 18.39
C ASP A 636 -9.73 14.78 18.38
N ASP A 637 -9.77 15.41 19.56
CA ASP A 637 -9.79 16.87 19.71
C ASP A 637 -8.52 17.53 19.11
N VAL A 638 -7.34 16.94 19.34
CA VAL A 638 -6.07 17.43 18.81
C VAL A 638 -6.00 17.25 17.29
N ILE A 639 -6.48 16.11 16.77
CA ILE A 639 -6.56 15.86 15.31
C ILE A 639 -7.43 16.93 14.66
N ALA A 640 -8.64 17.16 15.19
CA ALA A 640 -9.57 18.14 14.64
C ALA A 640 -8.99 19.57 14.62
N ARG A 641 -8.31 19.98 15.71
CA ARG A 641 -7.63 21.29 15.76
C ARG A 641 -6.49 21.38 14.73
N THR A 642 -5.67 20.34 14.62
CA THR A 642 -4.54 20.31 13.70
C THR A 642 -4.99 20.34 12.23
N GLU A 643 -6.09 19.65 11.90
CA GLU A 643 -6.72 19.72 10.57
C GLU A 643 -7.16 21.14 10.23
N GLN A 644 -7.81 21.81 11.18
CA GLN A 644 -8.27 23.19 11.01
C GLN A 644 -7.09 24.16 10.80
N ASP A 645 -6.03 24.04 11.59
CA ASP A 645 -4.84 24.88 11.47
C ASP A 645 -4.06 24.63 10.17
N LEU A 646 -3.99 23.37 9.71
CA LEU A 646 -3.43 23.05 8.39
C LEU A 646 -4.22 23.68 7.25
N GLY A 647 -5.56 23.62 7.33
CA GLY A 647 -6.45 24.27 6.37
C GLY A 647 -6.23 25.78 6.31
N ARG A 648 -6.15 26.44 7.48
CA ARG A 648 -5.90 27.88 7.58
C ARG A 648 -4.51 28.27 7.06
N LYS A 649 -3.46 27.54 7.44
CA LYS A 649 -2.09 27.79 6.95
C LYS A 649 -1.98 27.58 5.45
N GLN A 650 -2.66 26.59 4.88
CA GLN A 650 -2.68 26.40 3.42
C GLN A 650 -3.29 27.62 2.70
N GLN A 651 -4.33 28.22 3.27
CA GLN A 651 -4.97 29.43 2.72
C GLN A 651 -4.09 30.68 2.90
N GLU A 652 -3.53 30.89 4.10
CA GLU A 652 -2.63 32.02 4.39
C GLU A 652 -1.38 31.96 3.49
N MET A 653 -0.75 30.79 3.33
CA MET A 653 0.46 30.65 2.53
C MET A 653 0.21 30.71 1.01
N ALA A 654 -0.99 30.35 0.55
CA ALA A 654 -1.39 30.57 -0.85
C ALA A 654 -1.53 32.07 -1.21
N SER A 655 -1.71 32.94 -0.22
CA SER A 655 -1.89 34.39 -0.41
C SER A 655 -0.60 35.21 -0.31
N VAL A 656 0.49 34.64 0.22
CA VAL A 656 1.76 35.36 0.53
C VAL A 656 2.90 35.01 -0.43
N ALA A 657 2.81 33.91 -1.17
CA ALA A 657 3.88 33.46 -2.06
C ALA A 657 4.06 34.40 -3.26
N SER A 658 5.20 35.07 -3.32
CA SER A 658 5.57 35.98 -4.43
C SER A 658 6.47 35.32 -5.48
N SER A 659 6.90 34.07 -5.25
CA SER A 659 7.71 33.26 -6.17
C SER A 659 7.22 31.81 -6.28
N LYS A 660 7.48 31.17 -7.43
CA LYS A 660 7.08 29.79 -7.72
C LYS A 660 7.84 28.75 -6.87
N ASP A 661 9.10 29.03 -6.55
CA ASP A 661 9.96 28.12 -5.77
C ASP A 661 9.55 28.08 -4.28
N GLU A 662 9.14 29.21 -3.71
CA GLU A 662 8.60 29.27 -2.34
C GLU A 662 7.26 28.53 -2.23
N LEU A 663 6.43 28.57 -3.27
CA LEU A 663 5.14 27.87 -3.30
C LEU A 663 5.32 26.34 -3.32
N GLU A 664 6.29 25.83 -4.08
CA GLU A 664 6.59 24.39 -4.17
C GLU A 664 7.19 23.84 -2.87
N ALA A 665 8.15 24.54 -2.26
CA ALA A 665 8.71 24.17 -0.96
C ALA A 665 7.64 24.19 0.16
N THR A 666 6.77 25.20 0.12
CA THR A 666 5.64 25.32 1.06
C THR A 666 4.63 24.18 0.89
N ARG A 667 4.30 23.83 -0.36
CA ARG A 667 3.37 22.74 -0.66
C ARG A 667 3.91 21.39 -0.19
N ALA A 668 5.20 21.11 -0.42
CA ALA A 668 5.85 19.90 0.07
C ALA A 668 5.78 19.79 1.60
N THR A 669 5.95 20.92 2.31
CA THR A 669 5.84 20.99 3.77
C THR A 669 4.42 20.68 4.26
N VAL A 670 3.39 21.27 3.63
CA VAL A 670 1.97 21.01 3.97
C VAL A 670 1.57 19.55 3.69
N GLU A 671 2.06 18.98 2.59
CA GLU A 671 1.84 17.58 2.24
C GLU A 671 2.53 16.63 3.24
N GLY A 672 3.74 16.95 3.69
CA GLY A 672 4.43 16.22 4.76
C GLY A 672 3.65 16.24 6.08
N MET A 673 3.11 17.40 6.48
CA MET A 673 2.28 17.49 7.69
C MET A 673 0.99 16.69 7.59
N ARG A 674 0.33 16.69 6.42
CA ARG A 674 -0.86 15.85 6.17
C ARG A 674 -0.54 14.36 6.32
N ALA A 675 0.59 13.91 5.76
CA ALA A 675 1.00 12.52 5.88
C ALA A 675 1.21 12.11 7.36
N SER A 676 1.79 12.99 8.18
CA SER A 676 1.94 12.78 9.62
C SER A 676 0.60 12.77 10.38
N LEU A 677 -0.36 13.60 9.96
CA LEU A 677 -1.69 13.63 10.56
C LEU A 677 -2.49 12.36 10.26
N GLU A 678 -2.39 11.82 9.04
CA GLU A 678 -3.02 10.54 8.69
C GLU A 678 -2.45 9.37 9.50
N LYS A 679 -1.13 9.39 9.77
CA LYS A 679 -0.50 8.44 10.69
C LYS A 679 -1.03 8.57 12.11
N LEU A 680 -1.30 9.77 12.59
CA LEU A 680 -1.90 10.02 13.92
C LEU A 680 -3.35 9.53 13.99
N LYS A 681 -4.16 9.75 12.94
CA LYS A 681 -5.54 9.24 12.84
C LYS A 681 -5.62 7.71 12.87
N ALA A 682 -4.60 7.04 12.32
CA ALA A 682 -4.52 5.59 12.33
C ALA A 682 -4.15 5.00 13.70
N ALA A 683 -3.52 5.78 14.58
CA ALA A 683 -3.19 5.35 15.94
C ALA A 683 -4.45 5.28 16.81
N LYS A 684 -4.49 4.32 17.76
CA LYS A 684 -5.57 4.21 18.75
C LYS A 684 -5.00 4.35 20.15
N ALA A 685 -5.75 5.02 21.03
CA ALA A 685 -5.39 5.08 22.44
C ALA A 685 -5.43 3.67 23.06
N GLU A 686 -4.46 3.39 23.93
CA GLU A 686 -4.37 2.11 24.65
C GLU A 686 -4.90 2.19 26.09
N GLY A 687 -5.03 3.40 26.65
CA GLY A 687 -5.43 3.60 28.05
C GLY A 687 -4.32 3.36 29.05
N ARG A 688 -3.07 3.55 28.64
CA ARG A 688 -1.89 3.29 29.48
C ARG A 688 -1.86 4.24 30.68
N ILE A 689 -1.65 3.68 31.87
CA ILE A 689 -1.39 4.41 33.11
C ILE A 689 0.06 4.14 33.51
N SER A 690 0.84 5.20 33.73
CA SER A 690 2.20 5.08 34.27
C SER A 690 2.12 4.66 35.73
N ILE A 691 2.66 3.48 36.04
CA ILE A 691 2.77 2.94 37.39
C ILE A 691 4.18 2.42 37.63
N LYS A 692 4.67 2.55 38.86
CA LYS A 692 5.95 1.98 39.27
C LYS A 692 5.72 0.67 40.00
N LEU A 693 5.92 -0.44 39.28
CA LEU A 693 5.86 -1.77 39.88
C LEU A 693 7.09 -2.02 40.77
N ALA A 694 6.84 -2.72 41.87
CA ALA A 694 7.85 -3.17 42.82
C ALA A 694 7.49 -4.60 43.27
N ALA A 695 8.33 -5.20 44.12
CA ALA A 695 7.97 -6.43 44.82
C ALA A 695 6.59 -6.28 45.48
N VAL A 696 5.81 -7.35 45.53
CA VAL A 696 4.39 -7.26 45.91
C VAL A 696 4.21 -6.64 47.29
N GLU A 697 5.12 -6.90 48.22
CA GLU A 697 5.15 -6.37 49.59
C GLU A 697 5.46 -4.86 49.63
N GLU A 698 6.30 -4.38 48.72
CA GLU A 698 6.62 -2.96 48.56
C GLU A 698 5.49 -2.22 47.85
N LEU A 699 4.89 -2.87 46.85
CA LEU A 699 3.77 -2.32 46.07
C LEU A 699 2.60 -1.96 46.99
N VAL A 700 2.26 -2.84 47.95
CA VAL A 700 1.18 -2.61 48.95
C VAL A 700 1.33 -1.28 49.69
N ARG A 701 2.56 -0.82 49.92
CA ARG A 701 2.86 0.43 50.65
C ARG A 701 3.01 1.63 49.73
N SER A 702 2.85 1.43 48.43
CA SER A 702 3.06 2.45 47.41
C SER A 702 1.73 3.03 46.92
N PRO A 703 1.73 4.27 46.40
CA PRO A 703 0.56 4.82 45.73
C PRO A 703 0.20 4.11 44.42
N TYR A 704 1.05 3.18 43.96
CA TYR A 704 0.86 2.39 42.75
C TYR A 704 0.07 1.09 43.01
N ASP A 705 -0.32 0.81 44.25
CA ASP A 705 -1.32 -0.23 44.54
C ASP A 705 -2.73 0.29 44.21
N LEU A 706 -2.99 0.33 42.90
CA LEU A 706 -4.23 0.87 42.37
C LEU A 706 -5.40 -0.01 42.79
N GLU A 707 -6.54 0.64 43.09
CA GLU A 707 -7.81 -0.07 43.10
C GLU A 707 -8.17 -0.46 41.68
N LEU A 708 -8.45 -1.75 41.49
CA LEU A 708 -8.72 -2.32 40.19
C LEU A 708 -10.15 -2.04 39.76
N GLN A 709 -10.31 -1.81 38.47
CA GLN A 709 -11.58 -1.64 37.79
C GLN A 709 -11.74 -2.72 36.74
N GLY A 710 -12.99 -3.00 36.41
CA GLY A 710 -13.35 -3.88 35.32
C GLY A 710 -12.65 -3.55 34.01
N GLY A 711 -12.00 -4.55 33.42
CA GLY A 711 -11.26 -4.39 32.17
C GLY A 711 -9.87 -3.78 32.32
N ASP A 712 -9.36 -3.61 33.55
CA ASP A 712 -7.94 -3.32 33.77
C ASP A 712 -7.08 -4.50 33.28
N ALA A 713 -5.91 -4.18 32.72
CA ALA A 713 -4.93 -5.18 32.35
C ALA A 713 -3.53 -4.76 32.76
N LEU A 714 -2.77 -5.72 33.28
CA LEU A 714 -1.35 -5.58 33.61
C LEU A 714 -0.56 -6.59 32.80
N GLU A 715 0.42 -6.10 32.06
CA GLU A 715 1.35 -6.90 31.27
C GLU A 715 2.77 -6.68 31.79
N ILE A 716 3.47 -7.77 32.10
CA ILE A 716 4.83 -7.73 32.62
C ILE A 716 5.76 -8.45 31.63
N PRO A 717 6.63 -7.74 30.91
CA PRO A 717 7.52 -8.37 29.95
C PRO A 717 8.68 -9.08 30.65
N GLN A 718 9.39 -9.91 29.89
CA GLN A 718 10.73 -10.36 30.24
C GLN A 718 11.75 -9.26 29.93
N SER A 719 12.83 -9.14 30.73
CA SER A 719 13.91 -8.19 30.44
C SER A 719 14.59 -8.53 29.11
N THR A 720 14.71 -7.55 28.22
CA THR A 720 15.43 -7.68 26.95
C THR A 720 16.95 -7.46 27.09
N ASN A 721 17.42 -7.01 28.26
CA ASN A 721 18.83 -6.69 28.56
C ASN A 721 19.50 -5.80 27.48
N SER A 722 18.73 -4.90 26.86
CA SER A 722 19.23 -4.03 25.79
C SER A 722 18.60 -2.65 25.85
N VAL A 723 19.36 -1.64 25.42
CA VAL A 723 18.93 -0.26 25.21
C VAL A 723 18.87 0.01 23.70
N LEU A 724 17.80 0.61 23.22
CA LEU A 724 17.67 1.02 21.82
C LEU A 724 18.18 2.45 21.65
N VAL A 725 19.05 2.70 20.67
CA VAL A 725 19.48 4.04 20.27
C VAL A 725 18.99 4.31 18.86
N PHE A 726 18.24 5.39 18.67
CA PHE A 726 17.45 5.62 17.47
C PHE A 726 17.33 7.12 17.14
N GLY A 727 17.07 7.46 15.87
CA GLY A 727 17.02 8.84 15.37
C GLY A 727 18.26 9.25 14.57
N GLU A 728 18.63 10.53 14.63
CA GLU A 728 19.78 11.13 13.91
C GLU A 728 21.13 10.80 14.57
N VAL A 729 21.49 9.52 14.51
CA VAL A 729 22.78 8.98 14.92
C VAL A 729 23.46 8.28 13.74
N TYR A 730 24.79 8.19 13.75
CA TYR A 730 25.53 7.58 12.62
C TYR A 730 25.12 6.11 12.36
N ASN A 731 24.73 5.37 13.40
CA ASN A 731 24.26 4.01 13.28
C ASN A 731 23.15 3.68 14.31
N PRO A 732 21.87 3.87 13.96
CA PRO A 732 20.74 3.47 14.82
C PRO A 732 20.81 1.98 15.13
N THR A 733 20.89 1.60 16.41
CA THR A 733 21.20 0.23 16.81
C THR A 733 20.67 -0.13 18.20
N THR A 734 20.59 -1.42 18.48
CA THR A 734 20.27 -1.95 19.82
C THR A 734 21.56 -2.39 20.51
N VAL A 735 21.83 -1.82 21.67
CA VAL A 735 23.06 -2.05 22.44
C VAL A 735 22.71 -2.87 23.68
N VAL A 736 23.50 -3.89 23.99
CA VAL A 736 23.35 -4.65 25.25
C VAL A 736 23.49 -3.71 26.43
N HIS A 737 22.56 -3.78 27.39
CA HIS A 737 22.59 -2.96 28.59
C HIS A 737 23.74 -3.40 29.50
N ILE A 738 24.60 -2.45 29.88
CA ILE A 738 25.71 -2.65 30.81
C ILE A 738 25.40 -1.85 32.09
N PRO A 739 25.32 -2.50 33.27
CA PRO A 739 25.07 -1.81 34.53
C PRO A 739 26.13 -0.74 34.82
N GLY A 740 25.69 0.46 35.18
CA GLY A 740 26.57 1.59 35.50
C GLY A 740 26.95 2.48 34.32
N GLU A 741 26.68 2.05 33.09
CA GLU A 741 26.87 2.89 31.91
C GLU A 741 25.74 3.93 31.78
N ASN A 742 26.09 5.07 31.21
CA ASN A 742 25.20 6.21 31.06
C ASN A 742 24.75 6.44 29.61
N LEU A 743 23.81 7.35 29.41
CA LEU A 743 23.29 7.74 28.10
C LEU A 743 24.42 8.05 27.10
N GLY A 744 25.43 8.81 27.52
CA GLY A 744 26.58 9.16 26.67
C GLY A 744 27.36 7.95 26.16
N PHE A 745 27.50 6.89 26.97
CA PHE A 745 28.08 5.62 26.52
C PHE A 745 27.28 5.00 25.36
N TYR A 746 25.95 4.94 25.50
CA TYR A 746 25.08 4.35 24.48
C TYR A 746 25.04 5.20 23.20
N LEU A 747 25.01 6.53 23.32
CA LEU A 747 25.12 7.45 22.19
C LEU A 747 26.43 7.24 21.41
N LYS A 748 27.56 7.11 22.12
CA LYS A 748 28.86 6.83 21.51
C LYS A 748 28.89 5.47 20.82
N LYS A 749 28.21 4.45 21.34
CA LYS A 749 28.08 3.13 20.68
C LYS A 749 27.30 3.20 19.37
N ALA A 750 26.37 4.15 19.24
CA ALA A 750 25.68 4.45 17.99
C ALA A 750 26.50 5.37 17.04
N GLY A 751 27.73 5.73 17.42
CA GLY A 751 28.62 6.60 16.63
C GLY A 751 28.46 8.09 16.91
N GLY A 752 27.66 8.49 17.90
CA GLY A 752 27.30 9.89 18.16
C GLY A 752 26.13 10.37 17.30
N ALA A 753 25.66 11.59 17.56
CA ALA A 753 24.67 12.23 16.68
C ALA A 753 25.28 12.59 15.32
N THR A 754 24.46 12.59 14.27
CA THR A 754 24.88 13.09 12.95
C THR A 754 24.99 14.62 12.96
N VAL A 755 25.51 15.22 11.89
CA VAL A 755 25.52 16.69 11.73
C VAL A 755 24.11 17.30 11.75
N ASN A 756 23.10 16.48 11.42
CA ASN A 756 21.70 16.88 11.44
C ASN A 756 20.99 16.45 12.73
N GLY A 757 21.69 15.90 13.73
CA GLY A 757 21.10 15.50 15.00
C GLY A 757 21.13 16.61 16.04
N GLU A 758 20.00 16.83 16.72
CA GLU A 758 19.85 17.82 17.77
C GLU A 758 20.08 17.19 19.15
N GLU A 759 21.33 17.22 19.62
CA GLU A 759 21.73 16.64 20.90
C GLU A 759 21.06 17.33 22.10
N ASP A 760 20.72 18.62 21.99
CA ASP A 760 20.10 19.36 23.10
C ASP A 760 18.61 19.02 23.31
N GLU A 761 17.95 18.42 22.33
CA GLU A 761 16.55 17.97 22.41
C GLU A 761 16.40 16.46 22.56
N MET A 762 17.50 15.75 22.87
CA MET A 762 17.44 14.31 23.15
C MET A 762 16.49 13.98 24.31
N TYR A 763 15.82 12.84 24.18
CA TYR A 763 14.96 12.29 25.22
C TYR A 763 15.07 10.78 25.31
N VAL A 764 14.78 10.27 26.50
CA VAL A 764 14.74 8.85 26.81
C VAL A 764 13.29 8.44 27.01
N ILE A 765 12.85 7.42 26.27
CA ILE A 765 11.61 6.71 26.55
C ILE A 765 11.97 5.54 27.47
N ARG A 766 11.51 5.59 28.72
CA ARG A 766 11.71 4.52 29.69
C ARG A 766 10.90 3.28 29.30
N ALA A 767 11.33 2.12 29.78
CA ALA A 767 10.58 0.87 29.55
C ALA A 767 9.10 0.93 30.01
N ASP A 768 8.79 1.72 31.05
CA ASP A 768 7.42 1.95 31.54
C ASP A 768 6.61 2.95 30.68
N GLY A 769 7.20 3.48 29.62
CA GLY A 769 6.61 4.43 28.68
C GLY A 769 6.67 5.89 29.14
N THR A 770 7.32 6.19 30.27
CA THR A 770 7.58 7.57 30.67
C THR A 770 8.68 8.19 29.80
N VAL A 771 8.63 9.50 29.62
CA VAL A 771 9.60 10.23 28.77
C VAL A 771 10.37 11.22 29.64
N GLU A 772 11.70 11.14 29.59
CA GLU A 772 12.62 12.06 30.27
C GLU A 772 13.43 12.84 29.23
N SER A 773 13.38 14.18 29.30
CA SER A 773 14.09 15.06 28.36
C SER A 773 15.17 15.90 29.04
N ARG A 774 16.18 16.33 28.29
CA ARG A 774 17.29 17.19 28.78
C ARG A 774 16.77 18.47 29.46
N LYS A 775 15.73 19.10 28.90
CA LYS A 775 15.09 20.32 29.45
C LYS A 775 14.43 20.15 30.82
N GLN A 776 14.03 18.95 31.21
CA GLN A 776 13.43 18.70 32.52
C GLN A 776 14.48 18.63 33.64
N ARG A 777 15.76 18.45 33.31
CA ARG A 777 16.89 18.43 34.25
C ARG A 777 17.76 19.67 34.11
N VAL A 778 17.21 20.84 34.46
CA VAL A 778 18.01 22.04 34.66
C VAL A 778 18.69 21.94 36.03
N SER A 779 19.99 21.60 36.05
CA SER A 779 20.82 21.71 37.26
C SER A 779 21.46 23.10 37.31
N PHE A 780 21.37 23.76 38.46
CA PHE A 780 21.75 25.16 38.73
C PHE A 780 23.26 25.37 38.96
N LEU A 781 24.10 24.35 38.78
CA LEU A 781 25.56 24.46 38.80
C LEU A 781 26.14 23.63 37.64
N PHE A 782 26.92 24.30 36.78
CA PHE A 782 27.65 23.80 35.61
C PHE A 782 28.14 22.34 35.72
N TYR A 783 27.41 21.36 35.17
CA TYR A 783 27.89 20.06 34.63
C TYR A 783 26.72 19.28 33.99
N ASP A 784 26.98 18.67 32.83
CA ASP A 784 26.04 17.92 31.99
C ASP A 784 25.40 16.70 32.72
N GLY A 785 24.22 16.91 33.31
CA GLY A 785 23.52 15.90 34.10
C GLY A 785 22.66 14.93 33.28
N PHE A 786 22.42 15.22 32.00
CA PHE A 786 21.57 14.39 31.14
C PHE A 786 22.37 13.26 30.50
N GLU A 787 23.58 13.53 30.00
CA GLU A 787 24.46 12.50 29.43
C GLU A 787 24.94 11.48 30.46
N ARG A 788 25.00 11.89 31.74
CA ARG A 788 25.34 11.03 32.88
C ARG A 788 24.16 10.21 33.40
N MET A 789 22.97 10.37 32.83
CA MET A 789 21.79 9.60 33.21
C MET A 789 22.02 8.11 32.92
N GLY A 790 21.80 7.25 33.92
CA GLY A 790 21.75 5.80 33.71
C GLY A 790 20.52 5.41 32.88
N LEU A 791 20.72 4.49 31.94
CA LEU A 791 19.65 3.85 31.19
C LEU A 791 19.41 2.45 31.75
N ASP A 792 18.15 2.05 31.79
CA ASP A 792 17.72 0.70 32.20
C ASP A 792 17.45 -0.18 30.96
N PRO A 793 17.41 -1.53 31.11
CA PRO A 793 16.99 -2.40 30.02
C PRO A 793 15.62 -2.00 29.45
N GLY A 794 15.48 -2.01 28.13
CA GLY A 794 14.24 -1.60 27.45
C GLY A 794 14.08 -0.09 27.28
N ASP A 795 14.97 0.74 27.84
CA ASP A 795 14.97 2.17 27.56
C ASP A 795 15.35 2.43 26.09
N THR A 796 14.77 3.48 25.52
CA THR A 796 15.06 3.96 24.16
C THR A 796 15.60 5.38 24.23
N LEU A 797 16.83 5.57 23.76
CA LEU A 797 17.43 6.89 23.53
C LEU A 797 17.05 7.39 22.14
N VAL A 798 16.40 8.55 22.06
CA VAL A 798 16.01 9.18 20.80
C VAL A 798 16.77 10.48 20.58
N VAL A 799 17.44 10.57 19.42
CA VAL A 799 18.10 11.79 18.93
C VAL A 799 17.26 12.39 17.81
N PRO A 800 16.54 13.50 18.04
CA PRO A 800 15.75 14.13 16.98
C PRO A 800 16.65 14.85 15.97
N GLN A 801 16.10 15.18 14.80
CA GLN A 801 16.78 16.00 13.80
C GLN A 801 16.75 17.50 14.15
N VAL A 802 17.76 18.24 13.71
CA VAL A 802 17.82 19.71 13.77
C VAL A 802 16.79 20.25 12.78
N ILE A 803 15.77 20.96 13.31
CA ILE A 803 14.78 21.67 12.51
C ILE A 803 15.00 23.16 12.75
N GLU A 804 15.27 23.94 11.70
CA GLU A 804 15.42 25.39 11.81
C GLU A 804 14.17 26.00 12.46
N LYS A 805 14.41 26.81 13.50
CA LYS A 805 13.39 27.33 14.44
C LYS A 805 12.38 28.24 13.74
N VAL A 806 11.36 27.67 13.12
CA VAL A 806 10.14 28.38 12.78
C VAL A 806 9.18 28.30 13.96
N ALA A 807 8.60 29.44 14.35
CA ALA A 807 7.87 29.69 15.60
C ALA A 807 6.62 28.81 15.88
N TRP A 808 6.25 27.89 14.98
CA TRP A 808 5.05 27.05 15.07
C TRP A 808 5.27 25.65 15.68
N MET A 809 6.51 25.27 16.03
CA MET A 809 6.85 23.95 16.61
C MET A 809 6.49 23.77 18.11
N ARG A 810 5.80 24.73 18.74
CA ARG A 810 5.34 24.56 20.14
C ARG A 810 4.20 23.54 20.28
N GLU A 811 3.38 23.34 19.24
CA GLU A 811 2.16 22.50 19.31
C GLU A 811 2.40 21.01 19.00
N LEU A 812 3.47 20.67 18.26
CA LEU A 812 3.88 19.27 18.01
C LEU A 812 4.40 18.56 19.28
N LYS A 813 4.79 19.33 20.29
CA LYS A 813 5.29 18.81 21.57
C LYS A 813 4.20 18.09 22.38
N ASP A 814 2.96 18.51 22.25
CA ASP A 814 1.81 17.88 22.92
C ASP A 814 1.44 16.54 22.26
N ILE A 815 1.61 16.44 20.94
CA ILE A 815 1.42 15.20 20.16
C ILE A 815 2.50 14.17 20.52
N ALA A 816 3.77 14.58 20.63
CA ALA A 816 4.85 13.70 21.07
C ALA A 816 4.63 13.16 22.51
N PHE A 817 4.01 13.95 23.39
CA PHE A 817 3.66 13.51 24.76
C PHE A 817 2.49 12.51 24.77
N ILE A 818 1.51 12.68 23.88
CA ILE A 818 0.38 11.74 23.69
C ILE A 818 0.87 10.42 23.05
N ILE A 819 1.78 10.51 22.08
CA ILE A 819 2.37 9.37 21.36
C ILE A 819 3.38 8.60 22.23
N GLY A 820 4.13 9.26 23.12
CA GLY A 820 5.03 8.60 24.06
C GLY A 820 4.32 7.57 24.96
N GLN A 821 3.03 7.74 25.21
CA GLN A 821 2.23 6.80 26.02
C GLN A 821 1.71 5.57 25.26
N THR A 822 1.80 5.53 23.92
CA THR A 822 1.41 4.38 23.07
C THR A 822 2.62 3.52 22.66
N ALA A 823 3.75 3.70 23.34
CA ALA A 823 5.07 3.17 22.99
C ALA A 823 5.09 1.65 22.73
N LEU A 824 5.10 1.32 21.43
CA LEU A 824 6.04 0.41 20.75
C LEU A 824 5.93 0.54 19.22
N ALA A 825 4.82 1.06 18.69
CA ALA A 825 4.66 1.31 17.24
C ALA A 825 5.17 2.70 16.79
N ALA A 826 5.26 3.68 17.69
CA ALA A 826 5.39 5.09 17.30
C ALA A 826 6.83 5.65 17.26
N GLY A 827 7.83 4.88 17.70
CA GLY A 827 9.23 5.21 17.36
C GLY A 827 9.43 5.34 15.85
N VAL A 828 8.64 4.61 15.06
CA VAL A 828 8.64 4.66 13.59
C VAL A 828 8.01 5.94 13.03
N LEU A 829 7.16 6.65 13.78
CA LEU A 829 6.34 7.73 13.25
C LEU A 829 6.95 9.12 13.40
N VAL A 830 7.74 9.35 14.46
CA VAL A 830 8.32 10.69 14.73
C VAL A 830 9.75 10.83 14.19
N ALA A 831 10.52 9.74 14.08
CA ALA A 831 11.90 9.83 13.57
C ALA A 831 12.05 9.59 12.06
N ALA A 832 10.97 9.23 11.35
CA ALA A 832 11.02 9.03 9.89
C ALA A 832 10.92 10.33 9.08
N GLY A 833 11.35 11.46 9.66
CA GLY A 833 11.26 12.78 9.04
C GLY A 833 9.89 13.41 9.21
N LEU A 834 9.80 14.34 10.17
CA LEU A 834 9.18 15.62 9.89
C LEU A 834 10.04 16.41 8.89
#